data_AF-A0A1F6CHP0-F1
#
_entry.id   AF-A0A1F6CHP0-F1
#
_cell.length_a   1.000
_cell.length_b   1.000
_cell.length_c   1.000
_cell.angle_alpha   90.00
_cell.angle_beta   90.00
_cell.angle_gamma   90.00
#
_symmetry.space_group_name_H-M   'P 1'
#
loop_
_entity.id
_entity.type
_entity.pdbx_description
1 polymer ?
#
loop_
_entity_poly.entity_id
_entity_poly.type
_entity_poly.pdbx_seq_one_letter_code
_entity_poly.pdbx_strand_id
1 'polypeptide(L)'
;MKMKRTTVPLVFFLLSVLLPAFAAANTFPVTVDSLPGVKEGEGFAFQITDSDYLNITLTSSEPIRMRLESVPNIITMRSDAAASSTSATSTLITIRGLLPDTPYYKYQDSYRNLELLFSSTEGKVTYTQDISHPHYIFIQPTKSTKFISNNSTGGDCASIGVWNASILTCTLTTDLIETVEIDGDGITLDGAGHTSTGSHTGSGVYLDERSEVTIKNMRFRDFSFGISLNASVGTHIEDNIFENNDYQAIVYYNSNKNTASRNSVSLPIPSRFRRQGFAIFESRENVFRDNTVSLNQKVTISARNQGILLFDSNDNALIANSVSDTYQAILLFNSNDNVIRDNLVQDTLGEGFMLYPPSRENKIYHNNFIRNNISATDYEGETNVYSLPLPDGGNYWDIFDEPSEGCTDTSGDGICDAAYNFPYTQDALPWTKKDGWKNPPAPKVSNVLFLPGVEASRLYYRGALGIEHQVWEPNYHTDIPYLEMNADGTSKYSLYTKDIVERIGAHSAYQTVIDKIFGSNFDTYGGFQTYMDGLVASTTLGLKEWRAYPYDWRYDVRDVVENGTLTKLEGNIERVFLKDVLREMASTSASKKVTIVAHSNGGLLAKALALSLGADAPNYIDRIVMIGTPQWGTPSDIGVMLHGDDQTHGLGLISNASDVRAVIKDMPSPYGLLPSAEYFAHIDDPVVTFSSDGSLAGKYASNFGTALSSFSALVDFLANTAGLNAQAGSAGDLRTPLALSSTLIDKAVATHSALDAWTPPAGITVTAIAGWGQDTVKALAYTTKRKMSCNSQSAVASPSLCAEIQYLEHSPVTTQNGDGTVVSPSAVGDTAEHLYFNADAFRSDARGNITHQDLTSAGPIQSTIFKLLRNSDVSEEYVFDAKPPVGNNPITLRISSHSPVNIVVTDSENNESGVVPIPGSDFAGVKRDVPESSVQVFDDEQYISVPKSGAYAIVATGYGNGSATLNVDAIGSDGGITASTTFSNIPTSANSIIKFAVKDGSATLPAVDVDGDGVTDFTAIAITPSTNPLAYLRYMKTVINILELPQGAKSPLLAELSFIERQLATKSKKKPPALFFDVQKVQFNVVLGVASKHIDKQVEKEWISSTNAEIILGMIRELKMLLKL
;
A
#
# COMPACT_ATOMS: atom_id res chain seq x y z
N MET A 1 -7.65 -37.81 39.31
CA MET A 1 -7.30 -38.23 40.69
C MET A 1 -7.03 -36.98 41.52
N LYS A 2 -7.88 -36.74 42.54
CA LYS A 2 -7.75 -35.87 43.74
C LYS A 2 -7.20 -34.42 43.64
N MET A 3 -8.20 -33.53 43.66
CA MET A 3 -8.39 -32.22 44.32
C MET A 3 -7.67 -31.94 45.68
N LYS A 4 -7.49 -30.63 45.98
CA LYS A 4 -7.40 -29.86 47.29
C LYS A 4 -6.00 -29.26 47.60
N ARG A 5 -5.84 -28.04 48.18
CA ARG A 5 -6.72 -26.99 48.75
C ARG A 5 -5.90 -25.71 49.09
N THR A 6 -6.47 -24.52 48.80
CA THR A 6 -6.59 -23.27 49.60
C THR A 6 -5.61 -22.92 50.74
N THR A 7 -5.09 -21.67 50.78
CA THR A 7 -5.39 -20.62 51.81
C THR A 7 -4.71 -19.25 51.55
N VAL A 8 -5.52 -18.18 51.64
CA VAL A 8 -5.25 -16.71 51.79
C VAL A 8 -5.04 -16.44 53.32
N PRO A 9 -4.37 -15.38 53.90
CA PRO A 9 -4.79 -13.96 53.76
C PRO A 9 -3.86 -12.76 54.15
N LEU A 10 -4.41 -11.55 53.88
CA LEU A 10 -4.35 -10.26 54.62
C LEU A 10 -3.00 -9.47 54.73
N VAL A 11 -2.86 -8.13 54.76
CA VAL A 11 -3.53 -6.83 54.42
C VAL A 11 -2.72 -5.71 55.15
N PHE A 12 -2.96 -4.43 54.77
CA PHE A 12 -2.70 -3.13 55.46
C PHE A 12 -1.39 -2.40 55.03
N PHE A 13 -1.29 -1.08 54.78
CA PHE A 13 -2.21 0.08 54.60
C PHE A 13 -1.36 1.39 54.55
N LEU A 14 -1.91 2.45 53.92
CA LEU A 14 -1.88 3.92 54.21
C LEU A 14 -1.67 4.76 52.93
N LEU A 15 -2.72 5.45 52.41
CA LEU A 15 -3.30 6.78 52.78
C LEU A 15 -2.48 7.95 52.19
N SER A 16 -2.99 8.77 51.24
CA SER A 16 -3.96 9.90 51.39
C SER A 16 -3.25 11.22 51.01
N VAL A 17 -3.80 12.29 50.42
CA VAL A 17 -5.15 12.75 50.05
C VAL A 17 -4.97 14.10 49.29
N LEU A 18 -5.81 14.40 48.29
CA LEU A 18 -6.55 15.69 48.13
C LEU A 18 -7.45 15.65 46.87
N LEU A 19 -8.77 15.66 47.12
CA LEU A 19 -9.87 15.91 46.18
C LEU A 19 -10.27 17.40 46.24
N PRO A 20 -10.95 17.93 45.20
CA PRO A 20 -12.40 18.15 45.30
C PRO A 20 -13.14 17.60 44.06
N ALA A 21 -14.09 16.68 44.19
CA ALA A 21 -15.53 16.90 44.46
C ALA A 21 -16.29 17.61 43.31
N PHE A 22 -16.88 16.82 42.39
CA PHE A 22 -18.15 16.95 41.63
C PHE A 22 -18.11 15.81 40.58
N ALA A 23 -19.11 14.97 40.31
CA ALA A 23 -20.42 14.72 40.87
C ALA A 23 -20.71 13.22 40.67
N ALA A 24 -21.64 12.68 41.46
CA ALA A 24 -22.08 11.30 41.37
C ALA A 24 -22.44 10.92 39.92
N ALA A 25 -21.84 9.85 39.41
CA ALA A 25 -22.46 9.07 38.35
C ALA A 25 -23.76 8.49 38.93
N ASN A 26 -24.83 9.28 38.90
CA ASN A 26 -26.17 8.74 38.99
C ASN A 26 -26.28 7.79 37.80
N THR A 27 -26.16 6.50 38.07
CA THR A 27 -26.80 5.49 37.24
C THR A 27 -28.28 5.81 37.27
N PHE A 28 -28.74 6.64 36.34
CA PHE A 28 -30.14 6.70 36.01
C PHE A 28 -30.45 5.40 35.28
N PRO A 29 -31.26 4.49 35.82
CA PRO A 29 -31.94 3.54 34.97
C PRO A 29 -32.91 4.39 34.16
N VAL A 30 -32.51 4.83 32.96
CA VAL A 30 -33.48 5.35 32.01
C VAL A 30 -34.25 4.12 31.52
N THR A 31 -35.31 3.78 32.26
CA THR A 31 -36.41 3.04 31.67
C THR A 31 -36.87 3.83 30.45
N VAL A 32 -36.96 3.19 29.30
CA VAL A 32 -37.55 3.73 28.07
C VAL A 32 -38.93 4.30 28.46
N ASP A 33 -39.00 5.61 28.72
CA ASP A 33 -40.27 6.25 28.96
C ASP A 33 -40.99 6.22 27.61
N SER A 34 -42.04 5.40 27.58
CA SER A 34 -43.00 5.29 26.49
C SER A 34 -43.33 6.66 25.90
N LEU A 35 -43.42 6.75 24.58
CA LEU A 35 -43.97 7.93 23.91
C LEU A 35 -45.33 8.27 24.56
N PRO A 36 -45.50 9.45 25.18
CA PRO A 36 -46.74 9.75 25.89
C PRO A 36 -47.96 9.72 24.98
N GLY A 37 -49.06 9.15 25.46
CA GLY A 37 -50.23 8.93 24.62
C GLY A 37 -50.12 7.74 23.67
N VAL A 38 -49.00 7.00 23.67
CA VAL A 38 -48.75 5.83 22.82
C VAL A 38 -48.47 4.61 23.69
N LYS A 39 -49.07 3.48 23.33
CA LYS A 39 -48.75 2.18 23.90
C LYS A 39 -48.55 1.16 22.79
N GLU A 40 -47.39 0.51 22.81
CA GLU A 40 -47.03 -0.52 21.84
C GLU A 40 -46.63 -1.82 22.53
N GLY A 41 -46.92 -2.96 21.89
CA GLY A 41 -46.46 -4.28 22.30
C GLY A 41 -47.40 -5.40 21.87
N GLU A 42 -47.21 -6.57 22.47
CA GLU A 42 -48.09 -7.73 22.32
C GLU A 42 -48.79 -8.07 23.64
N GLY A 43 -50.07 -8.42 23.59
CA GLY A 43 -50.80 -8.86 24.77
C GLY A 43 -52.31 -8.71 24.67
N PHE A 44 -52.96 -8.73 25.84
CA PHE A 44 -54.42 -8.66 25.98
C PHE A 44 -54.93 -7.29 26.43
N ALA A 45 -54.05 -6.41 26.89
CA ALA A 45 -54.43 -5.14 27.50
C ALA A 45 -53.36 -4.07 27.26
N PHE A 46 -53.82 -2.89 26.86
CA PHE A 46 -53.00 -1.75 26.49
C PHE A 46 -53.59 -0.52 27.15
N GLN A 47 -52.80 0.15 27.98
CA GLN A 47 -53.26 1.27 28.77
C GLN A 47 -52.42 2.50 28.45
N ILE A 48 -53.11 3.60 28.15
CA ILE A 48 -52.55 4.93 27.98
C ILE A 48 -53.04 5.77 29.17
N THR A 49 -52.11 6.34 29.93
CA THR A 49 -52.41 7.14 31.13
C THR A 49 -51.93 8.59 31.06
N ASP A 50 -51.29 8.94 29.95
CA ASP A 50 -50.57 10.19 29.73
C ASP A 50 -50.85 10.78 28.33
N SER A 51 -52.10 10.68 27.87
CA SER A 51 -52.56 11.21 26.59
C SER A 51 -52.87 12.71 26.64
N ASP A 52 -52.57 13.40 25.53
CA ASP A 52 -53.00 14.77 25.25
C ASP A 52 -54.49 14.88 24.85
N TYR A 53 -55.17 13.73 24.71
CA TYR A 53 -56.59 13.60 24.41
C TYR A 53 -57.34 12.84 25.51
N LEU A 54 -57.38 11.50 25.42
CA LEU A 54 -58.13 10.65 26.36
C LEU A 54 -57.23 9.55 26.90
N ASN A 55 -57.18 9.42 28.23
CA ASN A 55 -56.58 8.26 28.86
C ASN A 55 -57.50 7.05 28.66
N ILE A 56 -57.03 6.09 27.86
CA ILE A 56 -57.83 4.94 27.46
C ILE A 56 -57.18 3.62 27.90
N THR A 57 -58.03 2.62 28.12
CA THR A 57 -57.61 1.23 28.29
C THR A 57 -58.30 0.38 27.24
N LEU A 58 -57.52 -0.30 26.41
CA LEU A 58 -57.99 -1.26 25.44
C LEU A 58 -57.70 -2.68 25.95
N THR A 59 -58.69 -3.55 25.93
CA THR A 59 -58.53 -4.99 26.21
C THR A 59 -59.06 -5.82 25.04
N SER A 60 -58.38 -6.91 24.70
CA SER A 60 -58.77 -7.86 23.66
C SER A 60 -59.07 -9.23 24.26
N SER A 61 -59.92 -10.02 23.60
CA SER A 61 -60.20 -11.42 24.03
C SER A 61 -59.13 -12.41 23.58
N GLU A 62 -58.34 -12.04 22.57
CA GLU A 62 -57.20 -12.79 22.02
C GLU A 62 -55.94 -11.93 22.13
N PRO A 63 -54.74 -12.51 22.26
CA PRO A 63 -53.51 -11.72 22.26
C PRO A 63 -53.32 -11.08 20.88
N ILE A 64 -53.13 -9.76 20.86
CA ILE A 64 -52.85 -8.98 19.64
C ILE A 64 -51.51 -8.29 19.77
N ARG A 65 -50.84 -8.09 18.63
CA ARG A 65 -49.79 -7.08 18.53
C ARG A 65 -50.47 -5.77 18.18
N MET A 66 -50.14 -4.70 18.92
CA MET A 66 -50.79 -3.42 18.70
C MET A 66 -49.89 -2.24 19.02
N ARG A 67 -49.98 -1.22 18.18
CA ARG A 67 -49.62 0.16 18.50
C ARG A 67 -50.89 0.99 18.63
N LEU A 68 -51.18 1.45 19.85
CA LEU A 68 -52.33 2.26 20.22
C LEU A 68 -51.87 3.68 20.49
N GLU A 69 -52.52 4.67 19.86
CA GLU A 69 -52.27 6.08 20.13
C GLU A 69 -53.59 6.78 20.48
N SER A 70 -53.57 7.61 21.52
CA SER A 70 -54.62 8.57 21.81
C SER A 70 -54.03 9.96 21.72
N VAL A 71 -54.29 10.63 20.60
CA VAL A 71 -53.74 11.94 20.26
C VAL A 71 -54.90 12.91 20.03
N PRO A 72 -54.68 14.25 20.06
CA PRO A 72 -55.78 15.22 20.02
C PRO A 72 -56.88 14.88 19.00
N ASN A 73 -58.07 14.59 19.54
CA ASN A 73 -59.32 14.22 18.85
C ASN A 73 -59.31 12.95 17.99
N ILE A 74 -58.29 12.09 18.04
CA ILE A 74 -58.28 10.83 17.29
C ILE A 74 -57.58 9.72 18.07
N ILE A 75 -58.16 8.52 18.03
CA ILE A 75 -57.54 7.29 18.55
C ILE A 75 -57.14 6.46 17.35
N THR A 76 -55.88 6.09 17.24
CA THR A 76 -55.37 5.24 16.15
C THR A 76 -54.87 3.91 16.71
N MET A 77 -55.08 2.85 15.95
CA MET A 77 -54.68 1.50 16.28
C MET A 77 -54.10 0.85 15.04
N ARG A 78 -52.89 0.32 15.16
CA ARG A 78 -52.36 -0.66 14.22
C ARG A 78 -52.40 -2.01 14.90
N SER A 79 -53.15 -2.95 14.35
CA SER A 79 -53.33 -4.26 14.97
C SER A 79 -53.17 -5.40 13.98
N ASP A 80 -52.48 -6.43 14.41
CA ASP A 80 -52.34 -7.72 13.75
C ASP A 80 -52.36 -8.86 14.80
N ALA A 81 -52.54 -10.10 14.34
CA ALA A 81 -52.49 -11.25 15.22
C ALA A 81 -51.12 -11.34 15.90
N ALA A 82 -51.09 -11.45 17.24
CA ALA A 82 -49.83 -11.70 17.95
C ALA A 82 -49.22 -13.03 17.49
N ALA A 83 -47.88 -13.14 17.48
CA ALA A 83 -47.19 -14.38 17.14
C ALA A 83 -47.62 -15.58 18.03
N SER A 84 -48.14 -15.29 19.23
CA SER A 84 -48.67 -16.26 20.18
C SER A 84 -50.15 -16.60 20.01
N SER A 85 -50.86 -16.03 19.02
CA SER A 85 -52.31 -16.22 18.86
C SER A 85 -52.65 -17.61 18.31
N THR A 86 -53.69 -18.24 18.85
CA THR A 86 -54.10 -19.60 18.53
C THR A 86 -55.10 -19.62 17.37
N SER A 87 -54.63 -19.52 16.12
CA SER A 87 -55.47 -19.66 14.90
C SER A 87 -56.71 -18.74 14.81
N ALA A 88 -56.82 -17.73 15.69
CA ALA A 88 -57.96 -16.83 15.76
C ALA A 88 -57.87 -15.78 14.67
N THR A 89 -58.93 -15.62 13.88
CA THR A 89 -59.03 -14.61 12.81
C THR A 89 -59.75 -13.35 13.27
N SER A 90 -60.30 -13.32 14.50
CA SER A 90 -60.96 -12.14 15.06
C SER A 90 -60.81 -12.08 16.58
N THR A 91 -60.96 -10.89 17.15
CA THR A 91 -60.91 -10.65 18.60
C THR A 91 -61.96 -9.65 19.03
N LEU A 92 -62.44 -9.75 20.27
CA LEU A 92 -63.34 -8.76 20.85
C LEU A 92 -62.53 -7.63 21.50
N ILE A 93 -62.52 -6.45 20.87
CA ILE A 93 -61.88 -5.26 21.42
C ILE A 93 -62.85 -4.52 22.33
N THR A 94 -62.38 -4.15 23.52
CA THR A 94 -63.08 -3.27 24.45
C THR A 94 -62.21 -2.07 24.79
N ILE A 95 -62.70 -0.87 24.46
CA ILE A 95 -62.07 0.41 24.80
C ILE A 95 -62.84 1.04 25.96
N ARG A 96 -62.12 1.46 27.00
CA ARG A 96 -62.64 2.22 28.16
C ARG A 96 -61.93 3.57 28.25
N GLY A 97 -62.59 4.56 28.83
CA GLY A 97 -62.04 5.92 29.00
C GLY A 97 -62.49 6.92 27.93
N LEU A 98 -63.45 6.53 27.08
CA LEU A 98 -64.09 7.44 26.13
C LEU A 98 -65.06 8.39 26.85
N LEU A 99 -65.44 9.49 26.20
CA LEU A 99 -66.50 10.36 26.73
C LEU A 99 -67.83 9.57 26.78
N PRO A 100 -68.61 9.62 27.88
CA PRO A 100 -69.89 8.91 28.00
C PRO A 100 -70.93 9.33 26.95
N ASP A 101 -71.79 8.41 26.51
CA ASP A 101 -72.93 8.64 25.61
C ASP A 101 -72.57 9.44 24.33
N THR A 102 -71.36 9.24 23.82
CA THR A 102 -70.76 10.02 22.73
C THR A 102 -70.64 9.18 21.46
N PRO A 103 -71.07 9.69 20.28
CA PRO A 103 -70.85 9.01 19.02
C PRO A 103 -69.37 9.12 18.59
N TYR A 104 -68.82 8.02 18.12
CA TYR A 104 -67.48 7.93 17.55
C TYR A 104 -67.53 7.22 16.20
N TYR A 105 -66.81 7.75 15.22
CA TYR A 105 -66.70 7.19 13.87
C TYR A 105 -65.44 6.36 13.78
N LYS A 106 -65.58 5.04 13.71
CA LYS A 106 -64.50 4.08 13.47
C LYS A 106 -64.35 3.86 11.98
N TYR A 107 -63.11 3.88 11.53
CA TYR A 107 -62.72 3.52 10.17
C TYR A 107 -61.64 2.47 10.25
N GLN A 108 -61.55 1.65 9.20
CA GLN A 108 -60.54 0.61 9.08
C GLN A 108 -60.00 0.64 7.65
N ASP A 109 -58.71 0.87 7.51
CA ASP A 109 -57.90 0.92 6.28
C ASP A 109 -58.29 2.06 5.32
N SER A 110 -59.58 2.36 5.17
CA SER A 110 -60.15 3.42 4.35
C SER A 110 -61.27 4.16 5.09
N TYR A 111 -61.43 5.46 4.83
CA TYR A 111 -62.57 6.26 5.24
C TYR A 111 -63.89 5.78 4.62
N ARG A 112 -63.86 4.87 3.62
CA ARG A 112 -65.06 4.20 3.09
C ARG A 112 -65.65 3.20 4.08
N ASN A 113 -64.84 2.65 4.98
CA ASN A 113 -65.23 1.58 5.92
C ASN A 113 -65.75 2.16 7.24
N LEU A 114 -66.73 3.07 7.14
CA LEU A 114 -67.28 3.77 8.31
C LEU A 114 -68.20 2.87 9.15
N GLU A 115 -67.88 2.78 10.44
CA GLU A 115 -68.69 2.17 11.48
C GLU A 115 -68.98 3.19 12.59
N LEU A 116 -70.25 3.40 12.95
CA LEU A 116 -70.64 4.30 14.03
C LEU A 116 -70.68 3.54 15.36
N LEU A 117 -69.84 3.94 16.29
CA LEU A 117 -69.77 3.42 17.65
C LEU A 117 -70.41 4.40 18.63
N PHE A 118 -71.10 3.87 19.65
CA PHE A 118 -71.64 4.66 20.75
C PHE A 118 -71.02 4.20 22.06
N SER A 119 -70.37 5.11 22.77
CA SER A 119 -69.91 4.82 24.12
C SER A 119 -71.09 4.69 25.07
N SER A 120 -71.02 3.71 25.96
CA SER A 120 -71.97 3.57 27.07
C SER A 120 -71.84 4.72 28.08
N THR A 121 -72.73 4.76 29.06
CA THR A 121 -72.69 5.69 30.20
C THR A 121 -71.39 5.62 31.02
N GLU A 122 -70.64 4.51 30.91
CA GLU A 122 -69.32 4.33 31.53
C GLU A 122 -68.15 4.73 30.60
N GLY A 123 -68.40 5.29 29.42
CA GLY A 123 -67.34 5.62 28.46
C GLY A 123 -66.68 4.38 27.83
N LYS A 124 -67.44 3.30 27.70
CA LYS A 124 -66.98 2.01 27.16
C LYS A 124 -67.61 1.70 25.80
N VAL A 125 -66.80 1.22 24.87
CA VAL A 125 -67.22 0.63 23.58
C VAL A 125 -66.63 -0.77 23.45
N THR A 126 -67.39 -1.70 22.89
CA THR A 126 -66.93 -3.05 22.56
C THR A 126 -67.35 -3.43 21.14
N TYR A 127 -66.44 -3.95 20.33
CA TYR A 127 -66.70 -4.41 18.97
C TYR A 127 -65.79 -5.60 18.59
N THR A 128 -66.16 -6.34 17.55
CA THR A 128 -65.34 -7.43 17.01
C THR A 128 -64.39 -6.89 15.96
N GLN A 129 -63.09 -7.16 16.11
CA GLN A 129 -62.04 -6.76 15.17
C GLN A 129 -61.51 -7.99 14.42
N ASP A 130 -61.38 -7.86 13.10
CA ASP A 130 -60.61 -8.80 12.28
C ASP A 130 -59.12 -8.64 12.58
N ILE A 131 -58.43 -9.76 12.78
CA ILE A 131 -56.97 -9.80 13.02
C ILE A 131 -56.29 -10.81 12.07
N SER A 132 -57.00 -11.28 11.05
CA SER A 132 -56.47 -12.22 10.06
C SER A 132 -55.35 -11.63 9.21
N HIS A 133 -55.31 -10.30 9.09
CA HIS A 133 -54.20 -9.54 8.55
C HIS A 133 -54.04 -8.21 9.33
N PRO A 134 -52.91 -7.49 9.14
CA PRO A 134 -52.74 -6.17 9.74
C PRO A 134 -53.79 -5.18 9.24
N HIS A 135 -54.27 -4.33 10.15
CA HIS A 135 -55.21 -3.26 9.86
C HIS A 135 -54.78 -1.95 10.51
N TYR A 136 -55.10 -0.83 9.85
CA TYR A 136 -55.04 0.50 10.44
C TYR A 136 -56.44 1.00 10.76
N ILE A 137 -56.72 1.15 12.04
CA ILE A 137 -58.03 1.57 12.55
C ILE A 137 -57.87 2.96 13.15
N PHE A 138 -58.79 3.86 12.85
CA PHE A 138 -58.82 5.18 13.45
C PHE A 138 -60.25 5.58 13.84
N ILE A 139 -60.36 6.16 15.04
CA ILE A 139 -61.62 6.52 15.68
C ILE A 139 -61.62 8.01 15.98
N GLN A 140 -62.60 8.73 15.44
CA GLN A 140 -62.70 10.19 15.56
C GLN A 140 -64.13 10.66 15.87
N PRO A 141 -64.31 11.85 16.47
CA PRO A 141 -65.62 12.37 16.89
C PRO A 141 -66.45 12.95 15.73
N THR A 142 -65.85 13.27 14.59
CA THR A 142 -66.54 13.85 13.43
C THR A 142 -66.23 13.09 12.15
N LYS A 143 -67.22 13.00 11.24
CA LYS A 143 -67.06 12.44 9.90
C LYS A 143 -66.94 13.55 8.86
N SER A 144 -65.99 13.46 7.93
CA SER A 144 -65.82 14.39 6.82
C SER A 144 -64.73 13.90 5.88
N THR A 145 -65.06 13.53 4.62
CA THR A 145 -64.09 12.98 3.67
C THR A 145 -64.50 13.19 2.21
N LYS A 146 -63.52 13.50 1.34
CA LYS A 146 -63.59 13.46 -0.13
C LYS A 146 -62.71 12.33 -0.65
N PHE A 147 -63.13 11.68 -1.74
CA PHE A 147 -62.37 10.58 -2.35
C PHE A 147 -61.89 10.93 -3.75
N ILE A 148 -60.59 10.82 -4.00
CA ILE A 148 -60.01 11.00 -5.33
C ILE A 148 -59.54 9.64 -5.85
N SER A 149 -60.15 9.21 -6.95
CA SER A 149 -59.94 7.89 -7.55
C SER A 149 -59.34 8.01 -8.94
N ASN A 150 -58.63 6.99 -9.41
CA ASN A 150 -58.00 6.96 -10.74
C ASN A 150 -58.98 6.56 -11.87
N ASN A 151 -60.28 6.69 -11.63
CA ASN A 151 -61.33 6.41 -12.60
C ASN A 151 -61.55 7.60 -13.55
N SER A 152 -62.44 7.43 -14.53
CA SER A 152 -62.69 8.44 -15.56
C SER A 152 -63.22 9.78 -15.02
N THR A 153 -63.76 9.82 -13.80
CA THR A 153 -64.33 11.03 -13.19
C THR A 153 -63.43 11.66 -12.13
N GLY A 154 -62.35 10.99 -11.71
CA GLY A 154 -61.49 11.45 -10.62
C GLY A 154 -62.13 11.32 -9.24
N GLY A 155 -63.15 10.47 -9.09
CA GLY A 155 -63.98 10.43 -7.88
C GLY A 155 -64.71 11.74 -7.62
N ASP A 156 -64.49 12.33 -6.45
CA ASP A 156 -65.07 13.61 -6.00
C ASP A 156 -64.35 14.84 -6.55
N CYS A 157 -63.30 14.68 -7.38
CA CYS A 157 -62.50 15.79 -7.88
C CYS A 157 -63.36 16.90 -8.52
N ALA A 158 -64.40 16.55 -9.28
CA ALA A 158 -65.29 17.53 -9.90
C ALA A 158 -66.03 18.45 -8.89
N SER A 159 -66.15 18.05 -7.62
CA SER A 159 -66.76 18.85 -6.55
C SER A 159 -65.79 19.82 -5.87
N ILE A 160 -64.49 19.66 -6.10
CA ILE A 160 -63.42 20.42 -5.41
C ILE A 160 -62.37 21.01 -6.37
N GLY A 161 -62.43 20.66 -7.65
CA GLY A 161 -61.39 20.96 -8.63
C GLY A 161 -61.73 20.49 -10.05
N VAL A 162 -60.69 20.39 -10.87
CA VAL A 162 -60.73 19.94 -12.27
C VAL A 162 -59.95 18.64 -12.40
N TRP A 163 -60.60 17.60 -12.90
CA TRP A 163 -59.98 16.31 -13.17
C TRP A 163 -59.43 16.25 -14.60
N ASN A 164 -58.14 15.91 -14.74
CA ASN A 164 -57.53 15.56 -16.01
C ASN A 164 -57.24 14.05 -16.06
N ALA A 165 -58.14 13.31 -16.68
CA ALA A 165 -58.08 11.85 -16.78
C ALA A 165 -56.84 11.33 -17.53
N SER A 166 -56.29 12.10 -18.48
CA SER A 166 -55.15 11.68 -19.30
C SER A 166 -53.84 11.59 -18.52
N ILE A 167 -53.74 12.33 -17.40
CA ILE A 167 -52.56 12.39 -16.53
C ILE A 167 -52.91 12.15 -15.06
N LEU A 168 -54.10 11.59 -14.81
CA LEU A 168 -54.63 11.27 -13.47
C LEU A 168 -54.44 12.41 -12.44
N THR A 169 -54.69 13.66 -12.85
CA THR A 169 -54.43 14.84 -12.01
C THR A 169 -55.73 15.50 -11.58
N CYS A 170 -55.92 15.68 -10.27
CA CYS A 170 -56.94 16.55 -9.70
C CYS A 170 -56.31 17.89 -9.29
N THR A 171 -56.68 18.98 -9.98
CA THR A 171 -56.23 20.33 -9.64
C THR A 171 -57.34 21.06 -8.90
N LEU A 172 -57.10 21.47 -7.66
CA LEU A 172 -58.10 22.17 -6.86
C LEU A 172 -58.42 23.56 -7.41
N THR A 173 -59.68 23.98 -7.21
CA THR A 173 -60.16 25.33 -7.56
C THR A 173 -60.83 26.04 -6.38
N THR A 174 -60.91 25.37 -5.23
CA THR A 174 -61.49 25.88 -3.99
C THR A 174 -60.72 25.33 -2.80
N ASP A 175 -60.81 26.06 -1.69
CA ASP A 175 -60.37 25.58 -0.39
C ASP A 175 -61.25 24.41 0.09
N LEU A 176 -60.66 23.53 0.89
CA LEU A 176 -61.28 22.33 1.44
C LEU A 176 -61.50 22.47 2.95
N ILE A 177 -62.53 21.82 3.47
CA ILE A 177 -62.85 21.77 4.91
C ILE A 177 -62.93 20.34 5.47
N GLU A 178 -62.43 19.37 4.70
CA GLU A 178 -62.64 17.93 4.89
C GLU A 178 -61.34 17.16 4.61
N THR A 179 -61.19 15.94 5.13
CA THR A 179 -60.10 15.02 4.75
C THR A 179 -60.20 14.64 3.27
N VAL A 180 -59.07 14.47 2.58
CA VAL A 180 -59.02 13.85 1.25
C VAL A 180 -58.39 12.46 1.37
N GLU A 181 -59.10 11.41 0.98
CA GLU A 181 -58.51 10.10 0.73
C GLU A 181 -58.24 9.94 -0.77
N ILE A 182 -57.01 9.57 -1.12
CA ILE A 182 -56.69 9.18 -2.50
C ILE A 182 -56.70 7.65 -2.54
N ASP A 183 -57.66 7.07 -3.26
CA ASP A 183 -57.93 5.63 -3.27
C ASP A 183 -57.52 4.94 -4.59
N GLY A 184 -56.65 5.58 -5.37
CA GLY A 184 -56.05 5.00 -6.57
C GLY A 184 -54.58 5.38 -6.77
N ASP A 185 -53.84 4.52 -7.46
CA ASP A 185 -52.42 4.69 -7.78
C ASP A 185 -52.19 5.73 -8.88
N GLY A 186 -50.99 6.33 -8.91
CA GLY A 186 -50.54 7.22 -9.98
C GLY A 186 -51.19 8.60 -9.99
N ILE A 187 -52.00 8.92 -8.97
CA ILE A 187 -52.80 10.16 -8.92
C ILE A 187 -51.92 11.34 -8.50
N THR A 188 -52.09 12.48 -9.17
CA THR A 188 -51.57 13.77 -8.69
C THR A 188 -52.70 14.61 -8.10
N LEU A 189 -52.61 14.96 -6.81
CA LEU A 189 -53.41 16.00 -6.19
C LEU A 189 -52.59 17.30 -6.18
N ASP A 190 -52.95 18.23 -7.07
CA ASP A 190 -52.35 19.56 -7.15
C ASP A 190 -53.27 20.58 -6.47
N GLY A 191 -52.81 21.12 -5.36
CA GLY A 191 -53.54 22.12 -4.59
C GLY A 191 -53.68 23.47 -5.27
N ALA A 192 -52.84 23.78 -6.26
CA ALA A 192 -52.79 25.11 -6.89
C ALA A 192 -52.73 26.29 -5.88
N GLY A 193 -52.18 26.06 -4.68
CA GLY A 193 -52.07 27.04 -3.60
C GLY A 193 -53.28 27.12 -2.67
N HIS A 194 -54.31 26.28 -2.86
CA HIS A 194 -55.50 26.24 -2.01
C HIS A 194 -55.22 25.65 -0.62
N THR A 195 -56.10 26.01 0.33
CA THR A 195 -56.00 25.58 1.72
C THR A 195 -56.99 24.46 2.03
N SER A 196 -56.53 23.40 2.66
CA SER A 196 -57.36 22.41 3.34
C SER A 196 -57.37 22.68 4.85
N THR A 197 -58.54 22.89 5.42
CA THR A 197 -58.74 23.22 6.84
C THR A 197 -59.53 22.12 7.54
N GLY A 198 -58.91 21.45 8.51
CA GLY A 198 -59.56 20.41 9.29
C GLY A 198 -60.42 20.94 10.44
N SER A 199 -60.97 20.00 11.22
CA SER A 199 -61.74 20.27 12.44
C SER A 199 -61.02 19.79 13.71
N HIS A 200 -59.69 19.86 13.70
CA HIS A 200 -58.77 19.36 14.72
C HIS A 200 -58.75 17.82 14.85
N THR A 201 -59.24 17.10 13.83
CA THR A 201 -59.22 15.62 13.76
C THR A 201 -58.92 15.14 12.34
N GLY A 202 -58.46 13.90 12.21
CA GLY A 202 -58.27 13.23 10.93
C GLY A 202 -57.01 13.70 10.19
N SER A 203 -56.94 13.37 8.90
CA SER A 203 -55.82 13.71 8.03
C SER A 203 -56.20 14.77 7.01
N GLY A 204 -55.29 15.66 6.60
CA GLY A 204 -55.50 16.52 5.43
C GLY A 204 -55.56 15.70 4.14
N VAL A 205 -54.56 14.85 3.92
CA VAL A 205 -54.58 13.76 2.93
C VAL A 205 -54.24 12.43 3.60
N TYR A 206 -54.95 11.38 3.24
CA TYR A 206 -54.73 10.01 3.70
C TYR A 206 -54.51 9.05 2.53
N LEU A 207 -53.43 8.26 2.59
CA LEU A 207 -53.14 7.14 1.68
C LEU A 207 -53.01 5.84 2.47
N ASP A 208 -53.56 4.77 1.91
CA ASP A 208 -53.41 3.41 2.41
C ASP A 208 -53.14 2.45 1.24
N GLU A 209 -52.00 1.77 1.29
CA GLU A 209 -51.56 0.82 0.26
C GLU A 209 -51.62 1.43 -1.16
N ARG A 210 -51.12 2.66 -1.33
CA ARG A 210 -51.08 3.34 -2.64
C ARG A 210 -49.66 3.52 -3.15
N SER A 211 -49.56 3.59 -4.48
CA SER A 211 -48.30 3.73 -5.20
C SER A 211 -48.29 4.94 -6.13
N GLU A 212 -47.11 5.56 -6.27
CA GLU A 212 -46.83 6.60 -7.27
C GLU A 212 -47.76 7.82 -7.19
N VAL A 213 -48.23 8.16 -5.99
CA VAL A 213 -49.10 9.33 -5.76
C VAL A 213 -48.26 10.60 -5.60
N THR A 214 -48.72 11.72 -6.16
CA THR A 214 -48.10 13.04 -5.95
C THR A 214 -49.07 13.97 -5.23
N ILE A 215 -48.64 14.59 -4.13
CA ILE A 215 -49.40 15.60 -3.37
C ILE A 215 -48.58 16.88 -3.35
N LYS A 216 -49.09 17.95 -3.97
CA LYS A 216 -48.32 19.19 -4.10
C LYS A 216 -49.11 20.48 -4.01
N ASN A 217 -48.42 21.57 -3.71
CA ASN A 217 -48.94 22.94 -3.71
C ASN A 217 -50.16 23.15 -2.79
N MET A 218 -50.24 22.43 -1.67
CA MET A 218 -51.35 22.52 -0.71
C MET A 218 -50.92 23.20 0.58
N ARG A 219 -51.86 23.92 1.21
CA ARG A 219 -51.74 24.36 2.60
C ARG A 219 -52.65 23.53 3.50
N PHE A 220 -52.11 22.79 4.46
CA PHE A 220 -52.85 21.98 5.42
C PHE A 220 -52.85 22.62 6.80
N ARG A 221 -54.03 22.81 7.39
CA ARG A 221 -54.15 23.33 8.76
C ARG A 221 -55.28 22.69 9.55
N ASP A 222 -55.13 22.72 10.87
CA ASP A 222 -56.15 22.31 11.83
C ASP A 222 -56.58 20.83 11.68
N PHE A 223 -55.66 19.92 11.31
CA PHE A 223 -55.87 18.46 11.33
C PHE A 223 -55.06 17.79 12.45
N SER A 224 -55.39 16.56 12.84
CA SER A 224 -54.47 15.76 13.69
C SER A 224 -53.20 15.41 12.90
N PHE A 225 -53.37 15.01 11.63
CA PHE A 225 -52.31 14.67 10.70
C PHE A 225 -52.40 15.55 9.46
N GLY A 226 -51.31 16.17 9.01
CA GLY A 226 -51.33 16.91 7.74
C GLY A 226 -51.48 15.96 6.54
N ILE A 227 -50.47 15.11 6.33
CA ILE A 227 -50.53 13.98 5.40
C ILE A 227 -50.16 12.69 6.15
N SER A 228 -50.97 11.65 5.97
CA SER A 228 -50.74 10.33 6.56
C SER A 228 -50.59 9.27 5.46
N LEU A 229 -49.43 8.62 5.44
CA LEU A 229 -49.15 7.48 4.57
C LEU A 229 -49.13 6.18 5.37
N ASN A 230 -49.90 5.19 4.93
CA ASN A 230 -49.90 3.85 5.48
C ASN A 230 -49.57 2.86 4.35
N ALA A 231 -48.55 2.01 4.57
CA ALA A 231 -48.11 0.99 3.60
C ALA A 231 -47.94 1.49 2.14
N SER A 232 -47.61 2.76 1.94
CA SER A 232 -47.58 3.40 0.62
C SER A 232 -46.16 3.53 0.07
N VAL A 233 -46.02 3.49 -1.25
CA VAL A 233 -44.71 3.41 -1.94
C VAL A 233 -44.61 4.42 -3.07
N GLY A 234 -43.44 5.02 -3.28
CA GLY A 234 -43.22 5.91 -4.44
C GLY A 234 -44.04 7.21 -4.38
N THR A 235 -44.49 7.64 -3.19
CA THR A 235 -45.26 8.87 -3.02
C THR A 235 -44.34 10.09 -3.04
N HIS A 236 -44.75 11.13 -3.77
CA HIS A 236 -44.08 12.42 -3.83
C HIS A 236 -44.90 13.48 -3.08
N ILE A 237 -44.38 13.99 -1.98
CA ILE A 237 -44.97 15.09 -1.22
C ILE A 237 -44.11 16.32 -1.45
N GLU A 238 -44.57 17.28 -2.25
CA GLU A 238 -43.74 18.43 -2.65
C GLU A 238 -44.41 19.80 -2.55
N ASP A 239 -43.64 20.80 -2.14
CA ASP A 239 -44.08 22.21 -2.13
C ASP A 239 -45.38 22.46 -1.31
N ASN A 240 -45.58 21.71 -0.22
CA ASN A 240 -46.73 21.86 0.68
C ASN A 240 -46.38 22.66 1.94
N ILE A 241 -47.40 23.30 2.54
CA ILE A 241 -47.29 24.08 3.77
C ILE A 241 -48.19 23.47 4.85
N PHE A 242 -47.64 23.23 6.04
CA PHE A 242 -48.36 22.65 7.18
C PHE A 242 -48.38 23.64 8.35
N GLU A 243 -49.57 24.03 8.77
CA GLU A 243 -49.77 25.06 9.80
C GLU A 243 -50.76 24.60 10.88
N ASN A 244 -50.40 24.75 12.15
CA ASN A 244 -51.28 24.48 13.30
C ASN A 244 -51.93 23.07 13.34
N ASN A 245 -51.35 22.06 12.67
CA ASN A 245 -51.78 20.68 12.86
C ASN A 245 -51.47 20.23 14.30
N ASP A 246 -52.37 19.43 14.88
CA ASP A 246 -52.39 19.19 16.32
C ASP A 246 -51.44 18.11 16.80
N TYR A 247 -50.97 17.23 15.90
CA TYR A 247 -50.02 16.19 16.25
C TYR A 247 -48.85 16.08 15.26
N GLN A 248 -49.06 15.63 14.02
CA GLN A 248 -47.97 15.40 13.05
C GLN A 248 -48.26 16.11 11.73
N ALA A 249 -47.27 16.80 11.14
CA ALA A 249 -47.44 17.40 9.83
C ALA A 249 -47.40 16.36 8.71
N ILE A 250 -46.39 15.48 8.73
CA ILE A 250 -46.30 14.32 7.83
C ILE A 250 -46.01 13.08 8.68
N VAL A 251 -46.77 12.01 8.43
CA VAL A 251 -46.52 10.73 9.09
C VAL A 251 -46.49 9.57 8.12
N TYR A 252 -45.45 8.74 8.22
CA TYR A 252 -45.26 7.52 7.44
C TYR A 252 -45.31 6.32 8.36
N TYR A 253 -46.09 5.31 7.97
CA TYR A 253 -46.09 4.01 8.61
C TYR A 253 -45.89 2.92 7.58
N ASN A 254 -44.85 2.11 7.77
CA ASN A 254 -44.47 1.03 6.86
C ASN A 254 -44.44 1.48 5.38
N SER A 255 -44.03 2.72 5.13
CA SER A 255 -44.17 3.37 3.83
C SER A 255 -42.79 3.65 3.26
N ASN A 256 -42.48 3.06 2.11
CA ASN A 256 -41.12 2.91 1.62
C ASN A 256 -40.90 3.64 0.29
N LYS A 257 -39.66 4.07 0.00
CA LYS A 257 -39.30 4.68 -1.30
C LYS A 257 -40.10 5.95 -1.64
N ASN A 258 -40.54 6.69 -0.63
CA ASN A 258 -41.26 7.96 -0.80
C ASN A 258 -40.27 9.13 -0.78
N THR A 259 -40.65 10.24 -1.41
CA THR A 259 -39.89 11.50 -1.38
C THR A 259 -40.73 12.63 -0.83
N ALA A 260 -40.25 13.29 0.23
CA ALA A 260 -40.79 14.55 0.70
C ALA A 260 -39.79 15.68 0.39
N SER A 261 -40.17 16.64 -0.45
CA SER A 261 -39.26 17.73 -0.82
C SER A 261 -39.86 19.12 -0.80
N ARG A 262 -39.09 20.12 -0.34
CA ARG A 262 -39.51 21.54 -0.32
C ARG A 262 -40.80 21.81 0.44
N ASN A 263 -41.12 20.98 1.44
CA ASN A 263 -42.28 21.20 2.31
C ASN A 263 -41.90 22.13 3.48
N SER A 264 -42.87 22.91 3.96
CA SER A 264 -42.69 23.82 5.08
C SER A 264 -43.67 23.49 6.21
N VAL A 265 -43.14 23.21 7.39
CA VAL A 265 -43.92 23.01 8.62
C VAL A 265 -43.69 24.20 9.55
N SER A 266 -44.78 24.87 9.94
CA SER A 266 -44.75 25.99 10.87
C SER A 266 -45.85 25.85 11.91
N LEU A 267 -45.49 25.80 13.19
CA LEU A 267 -46.46 25.72 14.30
C LEU A 267 -46.36 26.97 15.20
N PRO A 268 -46.81 28.14 14.72
CA PRO A 268 -46.55 29.43 15.36
C PRO A 268 -47.30 29.66 16.68
N ILE A 269 -48.33 28.87 16.97
CA ILE A 269 -49.10 28.97 18.21
C ILE A 269 -48.52 27.98 19.22
N PRO A 270 -48.01 28.45 20.39
CA PRO A 270 -47.62 27.56 21.48
C PRO A 270 -48.80 26.65 21.85
N SER A 271 -48.60 25.34 21.75
CA SER A 271 -49.59 24.34 22.09
C SER A 271 -49.16 23.62 23.36
N ARG A 272 -50.13 23.19 24.17
CA ARG A 272 -49.89 22.22 25.24
C ARG A 272 -49.73 20.79 24.72
N PHE A 273 -50.16 20.56 23.48
CA PHE A 273 -50.10 19.25 22.83
C PHE A 273 -48.72 18.98 22.27
N ARG A 274 -48.31 17.73 22.33
CA ARG A 274 -47.15 17.22 21.62
C ARG A 274 -47.31 17.42 20.12
N ARG A 275 -46.30 18.02 19.48
CA ARG A 275 -46.27 18.25 18.03
C ARG A 275 -44.97 17.78 17.41
N GLN A 276 -45.10 17.21 16.21
CA GLN A 276 -43.98 16.72 15.42
C GLN A 276 -44.06 17.24 14.00
N GLY A 277 -42.91 17.55 13.40
CA GLY A 277 -42.84 17.87 11.99
C GLY A 277 -43.09 16.61 11.16
N PHE A 278 -42.04 15.81 11.00
CA PHE A 278 -42.10 14.54 10.29
C PHE A 278 -41.90 13.38 11.26
N ALA A 279 -42.78 12.37 11.20
CA ALA A 279 -42.70 11.19 12.05
C ALA A 279 -42.76 9.91 11.20
N ILE A 280 -41.67 9.16 11.22
CA ILE A 280 -41.40 8.06 10.29
C ILE A 280 -41.28 6.77 11.11
N PHE A 281 -42.19 5.84 10.86
CA PHE A 281 -42.30 4.60 11.62
C PHE A 281 -42.17 3.39 10.69
N GLU A 282 -41.29 2.46 11.06
CA GLU A 282 -41.12 1.16 10.38
C GLU A 282 -40.88 1.29 8.86
N SER A 283 -40.24 2.37 8.43
CA SER A 283 -40.18 2.76 7.02
C SER A 283 -38.75 2.80 6.50
N ARG A 284 -38.56 2.52 5.21
CA ARG A 284 -37.23 2.44 4.58
C ARG A 284 -37.11 3.10 3.23
N GLU A 285 -35.87 3.42 2.84
CA GLU A 285 -35.53 3.95 1.51
C GLU A 285 -36.24 5.28 1.18
N ASN A 286 -36.66 6.07 2.18
CA ASN A 286 -37.31 7.36 1.95
C ASN A 286 -36.30 8.50 1.86
N VAL A 287 -36.63 9.53 1.08
CA VAL A 287 -35.80 10.73 0.91
C VAL A 287 -36.55 11.97 1.37
N PHE A 288 -36.03 12.64 2.39
CA PHE A 288 -36.51 13.93 2.87
C PHE A 288 -35.47 14.99 2.48
N ARG A 289 -35.82 15.86 1.55
CA ARG A 289 -34.88 16.86 1.03
C ARG A 289 -35.41 18.28 0.96
N ASP A 290 -34.57 19.26 1.27
CA ASP A 290 -34.92 20.69 1.11
C ASP A 290 -36.16 21.11 1.93
N ASN A 291 -36.54 20.38 2.99
CA ASN A 291 -37.71 20.72 3.80
C ASN A 291 -37.35 21.70 4.92
N THR A 292 -38.31 22.53 5.31
CA THR A 292 -38.19 23.43 6.46
C THR A 292 -39.15 22.99 7.56
N VAL A 293 -38.65 22.71 8.75
CA VAL A 293 -39.44 22.36 9.93
C VAL A 293 -39.12 23.33 11.06
N SER A 294 -40.08 24.19 11.41
CA SER A 294 -39.99 25.08 12.57
C SER A 294 -41.21 24.92 13.47
N LEU A 295 -40.99 24.47 14.71
CA LEU A 295 -42.07 24.22 15.66
C LEU A 295 -42.34 25.43 16.58
N ASN A 296 -41.59 26.53 16.42
CA ASN A 296 -41.68 27.79 17.16
C ASN A 296 -41.78 27.62 18.69
N GLN A 297 -41.11 26.62 19.25
CA GLN A 297 -41.15 26.30 20.68
C GLN A 297 -40.07 27.09 21.43
N LYS A 298 -40.40 28.29 21.94
CA LYS A 298 -39.50 29.10 22.77
C LYS A 298 -39.77 29.01 24.28
N VAL A 299 -40.68 28.14 24.71
CA VAL A 299 -41.12 28.02 26.11
C VAL A 299 -41.01 26.57 26.57
N THR A 300 -40.60 26.37 27.82
CA THR A 300 -40.34 25.10 28.54
C THR A 300 -41.59 24.22 28.71
N ILE A 301 -42.28 23.87 27.63
CA ILE A 301 -43.48 23.03 27.66
C ILE A 301 -43.13 21.69 27.01
N SER A 302 -42.50 20.85 27.82
CA SER A 302 -42.24 19.41 27.62
C SER A 302 -41.15 19.00 26.63
N ALA A 303 -40.37 17.98 27.03
CA ALA A 303 -39.35 17.29 26.23
C ALA A 303 -39.93 16.46 25.05
N ARG A 304 -41.10 16.84 24.52
CA ARG A 304 -41.96 15.97 23.70
C ARG A 304 -42.08 16.41 22.24
N ASN A 305 -41.54 17.56 21.86
CA ASN A 305 -41.68 18.14 20.51
C ASN A 305 -40.44 17.84 19.64
N GLN A 306 -40.63 17.00 18.62
CA GLN A 306 -39.56 16.57 17.70
C GLN A 306 -39.73 17.19 16.31
N GLY A 307 -38.67 17.74 15.73
CA GLY A 307 -38.68 18.20 14.34
C GLY A 307 -38.90 17.03 13.37
N ILE A 308 -37.94 16.11 13.32
CA ILE A 308 -37.97 14.89 12.52
C ILE A 308 -37.68 13.70 13.44
N LEU A 309 -38.59 12.72 13.47
CA LEU A 309 -38.47 11.47 14.22
C LEU A 309 -38.41 10.28 13.26
N LEU A 310 -37.38 9.45 13.41
CA LEU A 310 -37.30 8.11 12.83
C LEU A 310 -37.38 7.08 13.95
N PHE A 311 -38.27 6.11 13.81
CA PHE A 311 -38.48 5.03 14.77
C PHE A 311 -38.59 3.71 14.02
N ASP A 312 -37.72 2.74 14.35
CA ASP A 312 -37.60 1.47 13.63
C ASP A 312 -37.45 1.66 12.10
N SER A 313 -36.80 2.73 11.66
CA SER A 313 -36.79 3.17 10.26
C SER A 313 -35.38 3.23 9.71
N ASN A 314 -35.07 2.32 8.78
CA ASN A 314 -33.72 2.11 8.27
C ASN A 314 -33.56 2.64 6.83
N ASP A 315 -32.33 2.84 6.37
CA ASP A 315 -32.03 3.16 4.97
C ASP A 315 -32.68 4.45 4.44
N ASN A 316 -32.96 5.44 5.30
CA ASN A 316 -33.56 6.71 4.89
C ASN A 316 -32.49 7.81 4.73
N ALA A 317 -32.81 8.83 3.93
CA ALA A 317 -31.93 9.97 3.70
C ALA A 317 -32.59 11.29 4.11
N LEU A 318 -31.94 12.03 5.02
CA LEU A 318 -32.27 13.41 5.39
C LEU A 318 -31.22 14.34 4.78
N ILE A 319 -31.58 15.07 3.72
CA ILE A 319 -30.63 15.86 2.92
C ILE A 319 -31.06 17.34 2.87
N ALA A 320 -30.20 18.28 3.24
CA ALA A 320 -30.46 19.71 3.04
C ALA A 320 -31.76 20.23 3.71
N ASN A 321 -32.21 19.61 4.80
CA ASN A 321 -33.35 20.08 5.56
C ASN A 321 -32.95 21.16 6.57
N SER A 322 -33.84 22.11 6.84
CA SER A 322 -33.69 23.13 7.87
C SER A 322 -34.64 22.83 9.02
N VAL A 323 -34.11 22.48 10.19
CA VAL A 323 -34.90 22.12 11.39
C VAL A 323 -34.56 23.10 12.51
N SER A 324 -35.57 23.79 13.04
CA SER A 324 -35.36 24.88 14.01
C SER A 324 -36.49 25.07 15.02
N ASP A 325 -36.20 25.79 16.11
CA ASP A 325 -37.16 26.13 17.18
C ASP A 325 -37.92 24.89 17.71
N THR A 326 -37.17 23.81 17.98
CA THR A 326 -37.69 22.52 18.47
C THR A 326 -37.14 22.19 19.86
N TYR A 327 -37.72 21.20 20.53
CA TYR A 327 -37.05 20.63 21.71
C TYR A 327 -35.92 19.68 21.24
N GLN A 328 -36.27 18.68 20.43
CA GLN A 328 -35.31 17.86 19.69
C GLN A 328 -35.48 18.08 18.20
N ALA A 329 -34.40 18.37 17.47
CA ALA A 329 -34.53 18.63 16.03
C ALA A 329 -34.62 17.33 15.23
N ILE A 330 -33.63 16.44 15.34
CA ILE A 330 -33.64 15.14 14.65
C ILE A 330 -33.39 14.03 15.67
N LEU A 331 -34.31 13.06 15.74
CA LEU A 331 -34.27 11.94 16.69
C LEU A 331 -34.39 10.61 15.95
N LEU A 332 -33.44 9.71 16.17
CA LEU A 332 -33.43 8.34 15.66
C LEU A 332 -33.56 7.34 16.81
N PHE A 333 -34.49 6.41 16.68
CA PHE A 333 -34.73 5.32 17.62
C PHE A 333 -34.73 3.98 16.88
N ASN A 334 -33.88 3.06 17.30
CA ASN A 334 -33.70 1.75 16.68
C ASN A 334 -33.64 1.81 15.13
N SER A 335 -32.89 2.78 14.60
CA SER A 335 -32.91 3.17 13.19
C SER A 335 -31.49 3.13 12.64
N ASN A 336 -31.25 2.24 11.68
CA ASN A 336 -29.94 1.90 11.16
C ASN A 336 -29.75 2.38 9.71
N ASP A 337 -28.50 2.50 9.27
CA ASP A 337 -28.15 2.72 7.86
C ASP A 337 -28.73 4.01 7.25
N ASN A 338 -29.06 5.02 8.06
CA ASN A 338 -29.59 6.29 7.58
C ASN A 338 -28.45 7.26 7.20
N VAL A 339 -28.72 8.13 6.22
CA VAL A 339 -27.80 9.18 5.79
C VAL A 339 -28.38 10.55 6.16
N ILE A 340 -27.70 11.27 7.03
CA ILE A 340 -28.07 12.61 7.50
C ILE A 340 -26.98 13.58 7.06
N ARG A 341 -27.26 14.39 6.02
CA ARG A 341 -26.27 15.32 5.47
C ARG A 341 -26.84 16.63 4.94
N ASP A 342 -25.99 17.64 4.85
CA ASP A 342 -26.33 18.99 4.37
C ASP A 342 -27.41 19.71 5.19
N ASN A 343 -27.83 19.17 6.35
CA ASN A 343 -28.92 19.74 7.13
C ASN A 343 -28.45 20.94 7.96
N LEU A 344 -29.34 21.91 8.15
CA LEU A 344 -29.20 22.99 9.11
C LEU A 344 -30.06 22.68 10.33
N VAL A 345 -29.43 22.44 11.47
CA VAL A 345 -30.09 22.14 12.74
C VAL A 345 -29.76 23.25 13.74
N GLN A 346 -30.76 24.04 14.12
CA GLN A 346 -30.50 25.21 14.95
C GLN A 346 -31.57 25.55 15.98
N ASP A 347 -31.18 26.33 16.99
CA ASP A 347 -32.08 26.92 17.97
C ASP A 347 -32.95 25.88 18.72
N THR A 348 -32.35 24.76 19.14
CA THR A 348 -33.04 23.74 19.95
C THR A 348 -32.96 23.99 21.46
N LEU A 349 -34.03 23.65 22.18
CA LEU A 349 -34.06 23.69 23.65
C LEU A 349 -33.42 22.44 24.30
N GLY A 350 -33.37 21.32 23.60
CA GLY A 350 -32.71 20.06 23.97
C GLY A 350 -31.63 19.70 22.95
N GLU A 351 -31.65 18.46 22.46
CA GLU A 351 -30.67 17.95 21.50
C GLU A 351 -30.95 18.38 20.06
N GLY A 352 -29.92 18.85 19.34
CA GLY A 352 -29.97 19.07 17.90
C GLY A 352 -30.13 17.75 17.15
N PHE A 353 -29.26 16.79 17.44
CA PHE A 353 -29.32 15.43 16.92
C PHE A 353 -29.19 14.40 18.04
N MET A 354 -30.01 13.36 18.01
CA MET A 354 -30.05 12.35 19.06
C MET A 354 -30.28 10.95 18.51
N LEU A 355 -29.47 9.99 18.99
CA LEU A 355 -29.54 8.57 18.63
C LEU A 355 -29.78 7.70 19.88
N TYR A 356 -30.84 6.89 19.84
CA TYR A 356 -31.14 5.90 20.89
C TYR A 356 -30.82 4.46 20.43
N PRO A 357 -30.12 3.67 21.28
CA PRO A 357 -29.80 2.28 21.04
C PRO A 357 -31.02 1.39 20.75
N PRO A 358 -30.93 0.43 19.82
CA PRO A 358 -29.80 0.20 18.92
C PRO A 358 -29.94 0.96 17.59
N SER A 359 -29.16 2.00 17.36
CA SER A 359 -29.18 2.77 16.08
C SER A 359 -27.76 2.84 15.52
N ARG A 360 -27.49 2.06 14.48
CA ARG A 360 -26.13 1.72 14.02
C ARG A 360 -25.90 2.04 12.56
N GLU A 361 -24.63 2.16 12.20
CA GLU A 361 -24.18 2.33 10.81
C GLU A 361 -24.78 3.57 10.12
N ASN A 362 -25.25 4.54 10.90
CA ASN A 362 -25.74 5.81 10.38
C ASN A 362 -24.55 6.71 9.98
N LYS A 363 -24.73 7.49 8.90
CA LYS A 363 -23.73 8.43 8.38
C LYS A 363 -24.22 9.86 8.58
N ILE A 364 -23.51 10.62 9.42
CA ILE A 364 -23.88 11.97 9.81
C ILE A 364 -22.73 12.92 9.44
N TYR A 365 -22.79 13.57 8.29
CA TYR A 365 -21.71 14.44 7.83
C TYR A 365 -22.29 15.64 7.06
N HIS A 366 -21.54 16.73 6.91
CA HIS A 366 -22.01 17.95 6.24
C HIS A 366 -23.25 18.59 6.90
N ASN A 367 -23.44 18.46 8.21
CA ASN A 367 -24.54 19.15 8.90
C ASN A 367 -24.02 20.39 9.62
N ASN A 368 -24.85 21.42 9.73
CA ASN A 368 -24.58 22.61 10.54
C ASN A 368 -25.39 22.54 11.83
N PHE A 369 -24.73 22.36 12.97
CA PHE A 369 -25.34 22.41 14.30
C PHE A 369 -25.06 23.77 14.94
N ILE A 370 -26.10 24.60 15.12
CA ILE A 370 -25.95 26.01 15.50
C ILE A 370 -26.93 26.40 16.61
N ARG A 371 -26.46 26.95 17.72
CA ARG A 371 -27.26 27.46 18.86
C ARG A 371 -28.20 26.40 19.43
N ASN A 372 -27.72 25.16 19.48
CA ASN A 372 -28.45 24.06 20.11
C ASN A 372 -28.02 23.97 21.58
N ASN A 373 -28.96 23.69 22.49
CA ASN A 373 -28.61 23.51 23.90
C ASN A 373 -27.63 22.33 24.09
N ILE A 374 -27.85 21.25 23.33
CA ILE A 374 -26.91 20.14 23.16
C ILE A 374 -26.82 19.86 21.66
N SER A 375 -25.65 19.98 21.03
CA SER A 375 -25.55 19.82 19.57
C SER A 375 -25.87 18.41 19.08
N ALA A 376 -25.26 17.39 19.70
CA ALA A 376 -25.55 16.00 19.42
C ALA A 376 -25.39 15.10 20.67
N THR A 377 -26.12 13.99 20.69
CA THR A 377 -25.93 12.91 21.68
C THR A 377 -26.10 11.56 21.01
N ASP A 378 -25.07 10.72 21.15
CA ASP A 378 -25.08 9.33 20.72
C ASP A 378 -24.95 8.41 21.93
N TYR A 379 -25.93 7.53 22.13
CA TYR A 379 -25.89 6.53 23.20
C TYR A 379 -25.28 5.18 22.72
N GLU A 380 -24.89 5.04 21.45
CA GLU A 380 -24.12 3.90 20.90
C GLU A 380 -22.88 4.37 20.12
N GLY A 381 -21.69 4.22 20.69
CA GLY A 381 -20.47 4.84 20.14
C GLY A 381 -19.70 4.10 19.05
N GLU A 382 -20.02 2.84 18.75
CA GLU A 382 -19.06 1.97 18.03
C GLU A 382 -19.22 1.92 16.50
N THR A 383 -20.38 2.25 15.91
CA THR A 383 -20.61 2.05 14.45
C THR A 383 -21.14 3.25 13.67
N ASN A 384 -21.67 4.28 14.34
CA ASN A 384 -22.10 5.50 13.65
C ASN A 384 -20.89 6.37 13.29
N VAL A 385 -20.89 6.98 12.11
CA VAL A 385 -19.79 7.82 11.64
C VAL A 385 -20.24 9.27 11.48
N TYR A 386 -19.47 10.19 12.08
CA TYR A 386 -19.73 11.63 12.03
C TYR A 386 -18.84 12.38 11.02
N SER A 387 -17.96 11.64 10.34
CA SER A 387 -17.07 12.17 9.32
C SER A 387 -16.74 11.08 8.31
N LEU A 388 -16.55 11.48 7.05
CA LEU A 388 -15.98 10.65 5.99
C LEU A 388 -14.56 11.10 5.68
N PRO A 389 -13.70 10.23 5.10
CA PRO A 389 -12.38 10.64 4.64
C PRO A 389 -12.44 11.88 3.74
N LEU A 390 -11.41 12.72 3.80
CA LEU A 390 -11.31 13.89 2.92
C LEU A 390 -11.43 13.47 1.44
N PRO A 391 -12.14 14.24 0.59
CA PRO A 391 -12.54 15.64 0.80
C PRO A 391 -13.88 15.85 1.52
N ASP A 392 -14.59 14.78 1.88
CA ASP A 392 -15.93 14.93 2.45
C ASP A 392 -15.86 15.51 3.88
N GLY A 393 -15.06 14.95 4.78
CA GLY A 393 -14.93 15.49 6.14
C GLY A 393 -16.18 15.29 7.00
N GLY A 394 -16.31 16.11 8.05
CA GLY A 394 -17.33 15.98 9.10
C GLY A 394 -18.46 17.00 9.05
N ASN A 395 -18.91 17.41 10.23
CA ASN A 395 -19.97 18.41 10.45
C ASN A 395 -19.39 19.73 10.94
N TYR A 396 -20.20 20.78 10.93
CA TYR A 396 -19.90 22.06 11.59
C TYR A 396 -20.62 22.15 12.94
N TRP A 397 -19.87 22.49 13.98
CA TRP A 397 -20.34 22.60 15.37
C TRP A 397 -20.03 24.01 15.88
N ASP A 398 -21.04 24.82 16.17
CA ASP A 398 -20.83 26.22 16.61
C ASP A 398 -20.29 26.37 18.04
N ILE A 399 -19.98 25.26 18.69
CA ILE A 399 -19.35 25.15 20.02
C ILE A 399 -17.94 24.52 19.94
N PHE A 400 -17.48 24.25 18.72
CA PHE A 400 -16.17 23.68 18.43
C PHE A 400 -15.69 24.16 17.05
N ASP A 401 -15.57 25.48 16.89
CA ASP A 401 -15.13 26.12 15.66
C ASP A 401 -14.04 27.17 15.85
N GLU A 402 -13.69 27.50 17.10
CA GLU A 402 -12.61 28.43 17.43
C GLU A 402 -11.47 27.79 18.24
N PRO A 403 -10.23 28.34 18.19
CA PRO A 403 -9.10 27.84 18.96
C PRO A 403 -9.32 27.80 20.48
N SER A 404 -10.18 28.69 21.00
CA SER A 404 -10.50 28.73 22.44
C SER A 404 -11.33 27.53 22.91
N GLU A 405 -11.96 26.82 21.97
CA GLU A 405 -12.82 25.65 22.19
C GLU A 405 -12.08 24.33 21.91
N GLY A 406 -10.85 24.41 21.38
CA GLY A 406 -10.03 23.26 20.99
C GLY A 406 -9.98 23.01 19.48
N CYS A 407 -10.65 23.82 18.67
CA CYS A 407 -10.58 23.76 17.21
C CYS A 407 -9.47 24.68 16.67
N THR A 408 -8.29 24.12 16.38
CA THR A 408 -7.24 24.80 15.62
C THR A 408 -7.21 24.29 14.19
N ASP A 409 -7.04 25.16 13.20
CA ASP A 409 -6.86 24.81 11.79
C ASP A 409 -5.47 25.28 11.35
N THR A 410 -4.45 24.49 11.72
CA THR A 410 -3.05 24.81 11.42
C THR A 410 -2.73 24.53 9.95
N SER A 411 -3.37 23.53 9.36
CA SER A 411 -3.23 23.15 7.93
C SER A 411 -3.83 24.19 6.97
N GLY A 412 -4.79 24.98 7.44
CA GLY A 412 -5.54 25.96 6.66
C GLY A 412 -6.50 25.33 5.65
N ASP A 413 -6.91 24.08 5.86
CA ASP A 413 -7.86 23.34 5.01
C ASP A 413 -9.33 23.55 5.43
N GLY A 414 -9.56 24.36 6.46
CA GLY A 414 -10.89 24.67 6.98
C GLY A 414 -11.45 23.61 7.91
N ILE A 415 -10.66 22.64 8.35
CA ILE A 415 -11.03 21.56 9.26
C ILE A 415 -10.21 21.70 10.55
N CYS A 416 -10.80 21.40 11.70
CA CYS A 416 -10.04 21.40 12.94
C CYS A 416 -9.05 20.22 12.96
N ASP A 417 -7.80 20.48 13.34
CA ASP A 417 -6.74 19.47 13.53
C ASP A 417 -7.11 18.45 14.63
N ALA A 418 -8.00 18.81 15.56
CA ALA A 418 -8.48 17.97 16.64
C ALA A 418 -9.92 17.51 16.39
N ALA A 419 -10.22 16.25 16.75
CA ALA A 419 -11.56 15.70 16.71
C ALA A 419 -12.50 16.37 17.74
N TYR A 420 -13.75 16.61 17.36
CA TYR A 420 -14.80 17.02 18.29
C TYR A 420 -15.35 15.79 19.01
N ASN A 421 -15.07 15.68 20.30
CA ASN A 421 -15.44 14.54 21.13
C ASN A 421 -16.75 14.81 21.88
N PHE A 422 -17.68 13.86 21.82
CA PHE A 422 -18.89 13.83 22.65
C PHE A 422 -19.11 12.39 23.15
N PRO A 423 -20.02 12.12 24.10
CA PRO A 423 -20.07 10.81 24.76
C PRO A 423 -20.08 9.63 23.76
N TYR A 424 -19.15 8.69 23.99
CA TYR A 424 -18.96 7.43 23.26
C TYR A 424 -18.44 7.50 21.81
N THR A 425 -18.38 8.67 21.16
CA THR A 425 -17.96 8.81 19.75
C THR A 425 -17.30 10.16 19.45
N GLN A 426 -16.92 10.41 18.20
CA GLN A 426 -16.29 11.65 17.76
C GLN A 426 -16.64 12.01 16.32
N ASP A 427 -16.63 13.31 16.03
CA ASP A 427 -16.42 13.82 14.67
C ASP A 427 -14.91 14.02 14.47
N ALA A 428 -14.29 13.21 13.61
CA ALA A 428 -12.84 13.22 13.42
C ALA A 428 -12.35 14.34 12.50
N LEU A 429 -13.24 14.96 11.73
CA LEU A 429 -12.90 15.99 10.75
C LEU A 429 -13.90 17.16 10.80
N PRO A 430 -14.07 17.82 11.96
CA PRO A 430 -15.05 18.88 12.12
C PRO A 430 -14.65 20.13 11.34
N TRP A 431 -15.63 20.78 10.69
CA TRP A 431 -15.40 22.01 9.93
C TRP A 431 -15.28 23.22 10.86
N THR A 432 -14.37 24.14 10.52
CA THR A 432 -14.12 25.41 11.23
C THR A 432 -15.17 26.50 10.96
N LYS A 433 -16.04 26.28 9.98
CA LYS A 433 -17.05 27.26 9.58
C LYS A 433 -18.30 26.60 9.05
N LYS A 434 -19.42 27.29 9.24
CA LYS A 434 -20.70 26.95 8.63
C LYS A 434 -20.53 26.69 7.12
N ASP A 435 -21.11 25.59 6.65
CA ASP A 435 -21.07 25.15 5.25
C ASP A 435 -19.64 24.94 4.68
N GLY A 436 -18.66 24.61 5.54
CA GLY A 436 -17.24 24.49 5.17
C GLY A 436 -16.96 23.57 3.97
N TRP A 437 -17.68 22.45 3.88
CA TRP A 437 -17.58 21.45 2.81
C TRP A 437 -18.03 21.94 1.43
N LYS A 438 -18.80 23.04 1.32
CA LYS A 438 -19.25 23.54 0.01
C LYS A 438 -18.13 24.21 -0.78
N ASN A 439 -17.12 24.73 -0.10
CA ASN A 439 -15.93 25.36 -0.69
C ASN A 439 -14.74 25.16 0.26
N PRO A 440 -14.23 23.92 0.39
CA PRO A 440 -13.10 23.66 1.26
C PRO A 440 -11.89 24.44 0.75
N PRO A 441 -11.20 25.21 1.60
CA PRO A 441 -9.86 25.69 1.27
C PRO A 441 -9.02 24.49 0.79
N ALA A 442 -8.37 24.62 -0.37
CA ALA A 442 -7.42 23.59 -0.78
C ALA A 442 -6.36 23.45 0.33
N PRO A 443 -6.09 22.23 0.83
CA PRO A 443 -5.05 22.02 1.82
C PRO A 443 -3.75 22.69 1.34
N LYS A 444 -3.05 23.40 2.21
CA LYS A 444 -1.78 24.06 1.85
C LYS A 444 -0.67 23.02 1.76
N VAL A 445 -0.71 22.18 0.72
CA VAL A 445 0.31 21.17 0.46
C VAL A 445 1.55 21.80 -0.14
N SER A 446 2.70 21.41 0.39
CA SER A 446 4.02 21.78 -0.12
C SER A 446 4.23 21.22 -1.53
N ASN A 447 4.90 21.99 -2.41
CA ASN A 447 5.31 21.44 -3.70
C ASN A 447 6.30 20.30 -3.47
N VAL A 448 6.44 19.37 -4.42
CA VAL A 448 7.32 18.21 -4.27
C VAL A 448 8.56 18.32 -5.14
N LEU A 449 9.73 18.42 -4.50
CA LEU A 449 11.03 18.32 -5.18
C LEU A 449 11.52 16.88 -5.11
N PHE A 450 11.71 16.24 -6.26
CA PHE A 450 12.22 14.89 -6.35
C PHE A 450 13.72 14.85 -6.62
N LEU A 451 14.47 14.13 -5.78
CA LEU A 451 15.92 13.91 -5.92
C LEU A 451 16.21 12.44 -6.27
N PRO A 452 16.67 12.14 -7.50
CA PRO A 452 16.90 10.77 -7.93
C PRO A 452 18.17 10.16 -7.29
N GLY A 453 18.26 8.83 -7.34
CA GLY A 453 19.45 8.07 -6.95
C GLY A 453 20.68 8.27 -7.85
N VAL A 454 21.79 7.64 -7.46
CA VAL A 454 23.01 7.58 -8.29
C VAL A 454 22.68 6.93 -9.61
N GLU A 455 23.33 7.35 -10.70
CA GLU A 455 23.09 6.84 -12.05
C GLU A 455 21.67 7.07 -12.62
N ALA A 456 20.75 7.65 -11.87
CA ALA A 456 19.35 7.75 -12.28
C ALA A 456 19.01 9.11 -12.93
N SER A 457 20.03 9.85 -13.39
CA SER A 457 19.92 11.01 -14.29
C SER A 457 20.72 10.76 -15.56
N ARG A 458 20.14 11.06 -16.73
CA ARG A 458 20.83 10.87 -18.01
C ARG A 458 21.92 11.91 -18.20
N LEU A 459 23.08 11.48 -18.70
CA LEU A 459 24.21 12.35 -19.01
C LEU A 459 24.41 12.43 -20.52
N TYR A 460 24.62 13.66 -20.98
CA TYR A 460 24.78 14.00 -22.38
C TYR A 460 26.09 14.73 -22.59
N TYR A 461 26.76 14.41 -23.69
CA TYR A 461 27.89 15.15 -24.20
C TYR A 461 27.49 15.90 -25.47
N ARG A 462 27.94 17.15 -25.60
CA ARG A 462 27.82 17.91 -26.84
C ARG A 462 29.19 18.36 -27.30
N GLY A 463 29.71 17.71 -28.33
CA GLY A 463 31.01 18.02 -28.91
C GLY A 463 31.03 19.32 -29.72
N ALA A 464 32.20 19.64 -30.29
CA ALA A 464 32.42 20.88 -31.05
C ALA A 464 31.50 21.06 -32.28
N LEU A 465 30.94 19.96 -32.82
CA LEU A 465 29.99 19.99 -33.94
C LEU A 465 28.54 20.28 -33.51
N GLY A 466 28.27 20.45 -32.21
CA GLY A 466 26.94 20.75 -31.68
C GLY A 466 25.97 19.55 -31.64
N ILE A 467 26.43 18.35 -32.02
CA ILE A 467 25.64 17.12 -31.97
C ILE A 467 25.59 16.63 -30.53
N GLU A 468 24.36 16.47 -30.01
CA GLU A 468 24.08 15.90 -28.69
C GLU A 468 24.20 14.38 -28.77
N HIS A 469 24.92 13.80 -27.81
CA HIS A 469 25.13 12.38 -27.67
C HIS A 469 24.83 11.97 -26.24
N GLN A 470 23.92 11.02 -26.04
CA GLN A 470 23.67 10.43 -24.73
C GLN A 470 24.80 9.46 -24.41
N VAL A 471 25.50 9.69 -23.30
CA VAL A 471 26.68 8.88 -22.90
C VAL A 471 26.40 8.00 -21.70
N TRP A 472 25.29 8.24 -20.99
CA TRP A 472 24.81 7.42 -19.89
C TRP A 472 23.46 6.78 -20.24
N GLU A 473 23.28 5.52 -19.83
CA GLU A 473 22.65 4.43 -20.60
C GLU A 473 23.39 4.19 -21.93
N PRO A 474 24.65 3.73 -21.85
CA PRO A 474 25.50 3.53 -23.02
C PRO A 474 24.92 2.47 -23.97
N ASN A 475 25.02 2.71 -25.27
CA ASN A 475 24.63 1.73 -26.30
C ASN A 475 25.84 0.92 -26.80
N TYR A 476 27.03 1.52 -26.75
CA TYR A 476 28.30 0.89 -27.12
C TYR A 476 29.34 1.13 -26.02
N HIS A 477 30.30 0.21 -25.86
CA HIS A 477 31.37 0.38 -24.87
C HIS A 477 32.16 1.68 -25.06
N THR A 478 32.17 2.24 -26.27
CA THR A 478 32.78 3.53 -26.61
C THR A 478 32.15 4.74 -25.94
N ASP A 479 30.98 4.59 -25.29
CA ASP A 479 30.30 5.65 -24.57
C ASP A 479 30.86 5.85 -23.16
N ILE A 480 31.35 4.77 -22.52
CA ILE A 480 31.87 4.75 -21.14
C ILE A 480 33.03 5.74 -20.92
N PRO A 481 34.01 5.88 -21.83
CA PRO A 481 35.10 6.84 -21.66
C PRO A 481 34.66 8.31 -21.51
N TYR A 482 33.45 8.69 -21.96
CA TYR A 482 32.94 10.04 -21.75
C TYR A 482 32.61 10.33 -20.28
N LEU A 483 32.44 9.30 -19.47
CA LEU A 483 32.15 9.40 -18.03
C LEU A 483 33.42 9.67 -17.22
N GLU A 484 34.61 9.51 -17.81
CA GLU A 484 35.89 9.71 -17.14
C GLU A 484 36.00 11.05 -16.40
N MET A 485 36.62 11.00 -15.24
CA MET A 485 36.99 12.16 -14.43
C MET A 485 38.52 12.23 -14.29
N ASN A 486 39.05 13.41 -14.01
CA ASN A 486 40.44 13.59 -13.64
C ASN A 486 40.67 13.05 -12.23
N ALA A 487 41.93 12.80 -11.87
CA ALA A 487 42.31 12.26 -10.55
C ALA A 487 41.88 13.13 -9.35
N ASP A 488 41.53 14.40 -9.57
CA ASP A 488 40.97 15.31 -8.55
C ASP A 488 39.43 15.23 -8.44
N GLY A 489 38.78 14.35 -9.21
CA GLY A 489 37.34 14.20 -9.25
C GLY A 489 36.61 15.25 -10.08
N THR A 490 37.29 15.98 -10.97
CA THR A 490 36.64 16.90 -11.93
C THR A 490 36.34 16.20 -13.25
N SER A 491 35.21 16.52 -13.89
CA SER A 491 34.84 15.85 -15.15
C SER A 491 35.81 16.18 -16.28
N LYS A 492 36.23 15.15 -17.03
CA LYS A 492 37.10 15.31 -18.21
C LYS A 492 36.35 15.89 -19.41
N TYR A 493 35.06 15.57 -19.52
CA TYR A 493 34.16 16.07 -20.54
C TYR A 493 33.11 16.99 -19.93
N SER A 494 32.69 18.03 -20.65
CA SER A 494 31.60 18.91 -20.20
C SER A 494 30.27 18.20 -20.42
N LEU A 495 29.87 17.35 -19.46
CA LEU A 495 28.59 16.67 -19.47
C LEU A 495 27.49 17.57 -18.89
N TYR A 496 26.27 17.34 -19.35
CA TYR A 496 25.07 17.98 -18.81
C TYR A 496 23.94 16.95 -18.73
N THR A 497 22.89 17.29 -17.99
CA THR A 497 21.67 16.49 -17.87
C THR A 497 20.44 17.28 -18.32
N LYS A 498 19.29 16.64 -18.44
CA LYS A 498 18.00 17.29 -18.73
C LYS A 498 16.79 16.52 -18.19
N ASP A 499 17.00 15.26 -17.81
CA ASP A 499 15.96 14.33 -17.41
C ASP A 499 16.50 13.23 -16.50
N ILE A 500 15.58 12.64 -15.73
CA ILE A 500 15.82 11.45 -14.91
C ILE A 500 15.53 10.20 -15.72
N VAL A 501 16.08 9.06 -15.30
CA VAL A 501 15.83 7.77 -15.95
C VAL A 501 14.43 7.28 -15.55
N GLU A 502 13.43 7.39 -16.43
CA GLU A 502 12.14 6.72 -16.21
C GLU A 502 12.28 5.19 -16.32
N ARG A 503 13.12 4.75 -17.25
CA ARG A 503 13.41 3.37 -17.60
C ARG A 503 14.72 3.29 -18.36
N ILE A 504 15.48 2.21 -18.15
CA ILE A 504 16.71 1.93 -18.90
C ILE A 504 16.42 1.56 -20.36
N GLY A 505 17.09 2.22 -21.29
CA GLY A 505 17.00 1.99 -22.74
C GLY A 505 15.88 2.77 -23.44
N ALA A 506 15.15 3.65 -22.75
CA ALA A 506 13.99 4.36 -23.32
C ALA A 506 14.34 5.27 -24.51
N HIS A 507 15.58 5.76 -24.58
CA HIS A 507 16.09 6.57 -25.69
C HIS A 507 17.09 5.80 -26.58
N SER A 508 17.16 4.47 -26.43
CA SER A 508 18.02 3.62 -27.23
C SER A 508 17.38 3.27 -28.58
N ALA A 509 18.21 3.06 -29.60
CA ALA A 509 17.78 2.44 -30.86
C ALA A 509 17.23 1.01 -30.66
N TYR A 510 17.50 0.39 -29.51
CA TYR A 510 17.10 -0.98 -29.17
C TYR A 510 15.89 -1.06 -28.23
N GLN A 511 15.21 0.06 -27.95
CA GLN A 511 14.09 0.12 -27.00
C GLN A 511 13.07 -1.01 -27.17
N THR A 512 12.54 -1.23 -28.39
CA THR A 512 11.55 -2.29 -28.64
C THR A 512 12.05 -3.69 -28.28
N VAL A 513 13.35 -3.95 -28.48
CA VAL A 513 13.97 -5.24 -28.15
C VAL A 513 14.15 -5.37 -26.64
N ILE A 514 14.62 -4.30 -25.99
CA ILE A 514 14.79 -4.23 -24.55
C ILE A 514 13.44 -4.45 -23.84
N ASP A 515 12.39 -3.77 -24.26
CA ASP A 515 11.05 -3.89 -23.69
C ASP A 515 10.49 -5.31 -23.79
N LYS A 516 10.73 -5.97 -24.92
CA LYS A 516 10.29 -7.35 -25.12
C LYS A 516 11.01 -8.35 -24.22
N ILE A 517 12.29 -8.14 -23.94
CA ILE A 517 13.12 -9.10 -23.19
C ILE A 517 13.02 -8.87 -21.68
N PHE A 518 13.11 -7.60 -21.26
CA PHE A 518 13.25 -7.23 -19.85
C PHE A 518 11.95 -6.79 -19.21
N GLY A 519 10.90 -6.44 -19.97
CA GLY A 519 9.64 -5.99 -19.39
C GLY A 519 9.89 -4.92 -18.33
N SER A 520 9.30 -5.04 -17.14
CA SER A 520 9.47 -4.08 -16.04
C SER A 520 10.82 -4.15 -15.30
N ASN A 521 11.72 -5.10 -15.60
CA ASN A 521 13.02 -5.22 -14.92
C ASN A 521 13.92 -3.97 -15.06
N PHE A 522 13.65 -3.12 -16.05
CA PHE A 522 14.36 -1.87 -16.33
C PHE A 522 13.58 -0.61 -15.96
N ASP A 523 12.41 -0.75 -15.33
CA ASP A 523 11.66 0.39 -14.84
C ASP A 523 12.36 1.00 -13.64
N THR A 524 12.38 2.34 -13.57
CA THR A 524 13.03 3.09 -12.49
C THR A 524 12.03 4.09 -11.91
N TYR A 525 11.85 5.25 -12.55
CA TYR A 525 10.95 6.29 -12.08
C TYR A 525 9.65 6.45 -12.88
N GLY A 526 9.42 5.69 -13.96
CA GLY A 526 8.21 5.86 -14.79
C GLY A 526 6.89 5.76 -14.00
N GLY A 527 6.81 4.78 -13.08
CA GLY A 527 5.66 4.62 -12.17
C GLY A 527 5.52 5.79 -11.18
N PHE A 528 6.63 6.29 -10.65
CA PHE A 528 6.65 7.44 -9.75
C PHE A 528 6.26 8.76 -10.45
N GLN A 529 6.76 9.02 -11.67
CA GLN A 529 6.37 10.19 -12.47
C GLN A 529 4.86 10.20 -12.72
N THR A 530 4.32 9.06 -13.16
CA THR A 530 2.88 8.91 -13.41
C THR A 530 2.06 9.18 -12.15
N TYR A 531 2.52 8.67 -11.01
CA TYR A 531 1.90 8.92 -9.71
C TYR A 531 1.91 10.42 -9.35
N MET A 532 3.06 11.09 -9.46
CA MET A 532 3.20 12.51 -9.13
C MET A 532 2.41 13.43 -10.07
N ASP A 533 2.36 13.11 -11.37
CA ASP A 533 1.51 13.80 -12.33
C ASP A 533 0.02 13.64 -11.98
N GLY A 534 -0.38 12.44 -11.54
CA GLY A 534 -1.71 12.17 -11.01
C GLY A 534 -2.04 13.00 -9.77
N LEU A 535 -1.07 13.21 -8.87
CA LEU A 535 -1.25 14.05 -7.69
C LEU A 535 -1.45 15.53 -8.03
N VAL A 536 -0.71 16.06 -9.01
CA VAL A 536 -0.88 17.45 -9.49
C VAL A 536 -2.22 17.63 -10.22
N ALA A 537 -2.64 16.63 -11.00
CA ALA A 537 -3.94 16.66 -11.67
C ALA A 537 -5.12 16.54 -10.69
N SER A 538 -4.89 16.02 -9.47
CA SER A 538 -5.92 15.85 -8.45
C SER A 538 -6.35 17.18 -7.84
N THR A 539 -7.65 17.46 -7.86
CA THR A 539 -8.25 18.61 -7.17
C THR A 539 -8.37 18.41 -5.65
N THR A 540 -8.09 17.19 -5.14
CA THR A 540 -8.30 16.80 -3.75
C THR A 540 -7.05 17.01 -2.88
N LEU A 541 -5.84 16.97 -3.46
CA LEU A 541 -4.60 17.17 -2.70
C LEU A 541 -4.16 18.64 -2.70
N GLY A 542 -4.45 19.40 -3.76
CA GLY A 542 -4.00 20.80 -3.85
C GLY A 542 -2.50 20.97 -4.11
N LEU A 543 -1.79 19.89 -4.51
CA LEU A 543 -0.39 19.95 -4.94
C LEU A 543 -0.31 20.74 -6.25
N LYS A 544 0.41 21.87 -6.25
CA LYS A 544 0.47 22.73 -7.44
C LYS A 544 1.47 22.25 -8.48
N GLU A 545 2.64 21.81 -8.05
CA GLU A 545 3.68 21.28 -8.91
C GLU A 545 4.54 20.26 -8.17
N TRP A 546 5.12 19.37 -8.96
CA TRP A 546 6.29 18.62 -8.56
C TRP A 546 7.38 18.82 -9.62
N ARG A 547 8.65 18.68 -9.24
CA ARG A 547 9.78 18.83 -10.16
C ARG A 547 10.87 17.84 -9.78
N ALA A 548 11.39 17.08 -10.75
CA ALA A 548 12.63 16.34 -10.57
C ALA A 548 13.83 17.26 -10.74
N TYR A 549 14.88 17.05 -9.94
CA TYR A 549 16.19 17.67 -10.15
C TYR A 549 17.18 16.61 -10.65
N PRO A 550 17.32 16.42 -11.98
CA PRO A 550 18.38 15.59 -12.50
C PRO A 550 19.74 16.24 -12.22
N TYR A 551 20.73 15.46 -11.82
CA TYR A 551 22.06 15.94 -11.48
C TYR A 551 23.17 15.06 -12.05
N ASP A 552 24.38 15.61 -12.11
CA ASP A 552 25.57 14.83 -12.48
C ASP A 552 26.02 13.99 -11.28
N TRP A 553 25.47 12.77 -11.22
CA TRP A 553 25.62 11.82 -10.13
C TRP A 553 27.03 11.29 -9.92
N ARG A 554 28.00 11.66 -10.77
CA ARG A 554 29.41 11.31 -10.61
C ARG A 554 30.09 12.12 -9.51
N TYR A 555 29.60 13.33 -9.24
CA TYR A 555 30.14 14.21 -8.21
C TYR A 555 29.66 13.86 -6.80
N ASP A 556 30.44 14.28 -5.80
CA ASP A 556 30.03 14.26 -4.40
C ASP A 556 28.77 15.11 -4.20
N VAL A 557 27.85 14.64 -3.36
CA VAL A 557 26.55 15.29 -3.14
C VAL A 557 26.66 16.72 -2.62
N ARG A 558 27.70 17.06 -1.85
CA ARG A 558 27.94 18.43 -1.37
C ARG A 558 28.41 19.32 -2.51
N ASP A 559 29.26 18.80 -3.40
CA ASP A 559 29.68 19.54 -4.60
C ASP A 559 28.52 19.81 -5.56
N VAL A 560 27.59 18.87 -5.71
CA VAL A 560 26.37 19.07 -6.51
C VAL A 560 25.56 20.26 -5.96
N VAL A 561 25.41 20.34 -4.63
CA VAL A 561 24.68 21.43 -3.96
C VAL A 561 25.40 22.77 -4.11
N GLU A 562 26.72 22.81 -3.93
CA GLU A 562 27.49 24.06 -3.94
C GLU A 562 27.80 24.58 -5.35
N ASN A 563 28.08 23.68 -6.30
CA ASN A 563 28.52 24.06 -7.64
C ASN A 563 27.38 24.03 -8.67
N GLY A 564 26.23 23.43 -8.34
CA GLY A 564 25.11 23.24 -9.26
C GLY A 564 25.43 22.29 -10.42
N THR A 565 24.41 22.01 -11.21
CA THR A 565 24.47 21.05 -12.32
C THR A 565 24.34 21.77 -13.66
N LEU A 566 25.11 21.35 -14.68
CA LEU A 566 24.82 21.77 -16.05
C LEU A 566 23.57 21.05 -16.56
N THR A 567 22.52 21.82 -16.86
CA THR A 567 21.21 21.30 -17.24
C THR A 567 20.74 21.95 -18.53
N LYS A 568 20.16 21.17 -19.45
CA LYS A 568 19.55 21.71 -20.66
C LYS A 568 18.08 22.05 -20.42
N LEU A 569 17.77 23.34 -20.34
CA LEU A 569 16.42 23.89 -20.18
C LEU A 569 16.04 24.68 -21.43
N GLU A 570 14.86 24.42 -21.99
CA GLU A 570 14.32 25.11 -23.19
C GLU A 570 15.30 25.19 -24.40
N GLY A 571 16.19 24.20 -24.51
CA GLY A 571 17.18 24.11 -25.59
C GLY A 571 18.57 24.70 -25.25
N ASN A 572 18.70 25.48 -24.18
CA ASN A 572 19.95 26.07 -23.70
C ASN A 572 20.58 25.23 -22.58
N ILE A 573 21.90 25.13 -22.56
CA ILE A 573 22.63 24.47 -21.46
C ILE A 573 23.07 25.57 -20.49
N GLU A 574 22.61 25.50 -19.26
CA GLU A 574 22.93 26.46 -18.20
C GLU A 574 23.23 25.76 -16.88
N ARG A 575 23.83 26.48 -15.94
CA ARG A 575 24.16 25.96 -14.61
C ARG A 575 23.01 26.22 -13.65
N VAL A 576 22.35 25.16 -13.21
CA VAL A 576 21.18 25.21 -12.32
C VAL A 576 21.58 24.80 -10.92
N PHE A 577 21.37 25.68 -9.95
CA PHE A 577 21.66 25.41 -8.54
C PHE A 577 20.44 24.83 -7.82
N LEU A 578 20.63 23.73 -7.09
CA LEU A 578 19.55 23.06 -6.36
C LEU A 578 18.88 23.99 -5.33
N LYS A 579 19.65 24.87 -4.68
CA LYS A 579 19.12 25.87 -3.73
C LYS A 579 18.14 26.84 -4.40
N ASP A 580 18.39 27.21 -5.66
CA ASP A 580 17.54 28.15 -6.38
C ASP A 580 16.24 27.48 -6.86
N VAL A 581 16.33 26.23 -7.32
CA VAL A 581 15.14 25.40 -7.64
C VAL A 581 14.24 25.26 -6.41
N LEU A 582 14.81 24.93 -5.25
CA LEU A 582 14.07 24.83 -3.99
C LEU A 582 13.36 26.15 -3.64
N ARG A 583 14.07 27.29 -3.73
CA ARG A 583 13.52 28.62 -3.42
C ARG A 583 12.41 29.02 -4.40
N GLU A 584 12.59 28.74 -5.68
CA GLU A 584 11.57 28.97 -6.72
C GLU A 584 10.30 28.18 -6.40
N MET A 585 10.42 26.86 -6.17
CA MET A 585 9.29 25.99 -5.85
C MET A 585 8.62 26.35 -4.52
N ALA A 586 9.38 26.78 -3.52
CA ALA A 586 8.83 27.29 -2.27
C ALA A 586 7.99 28.57 -2.51
N SER A 587 8.43 29.45 -3.41
CA SER A 587 7.73 30.72 -3.69
C SER A 587 6.33 30.52 -4.31
N THR A 588 6.18 29.50 -5.16
CA THR A 588 4.94 29.13 -5.86
C THR A 588 4.04 28.22 -5.03
N SER A 589 4.62 27.45 -4.10
CA SER A 589 3.90 26.53 -3.23
C SER A 589 2.81 27.20 -2.37
N ALA A 590 1.77 26.44 -2.05
CA ALA A 590 0.70 26.87 -1.15
C ALA A 590 1.18 27.03 0.30
N SER A 591 2.07 26.15 0.77
CA SER A 591 2.66 26.18 2.13
C SER A 591 3.82 27.18 2.28
N LYS A 592 4.32 27.72 1.16
CA LYS A 592 5.60 28.45 1.07
C LYS A 592 6.84 27.62 1.36
N LYS A 593 6.69 26.29 1.39
CA LYS A 593 7.76 25.31 1.58
C LYS A 593 7.65 24.18 0.55
N VAL A 594 8.62 23.28 0.58
CA VAL A 594 8.73 22.14 -0.34
C VAL A 594 8.92 20.87 0.47
N THR A 595 8.19 19.81 0.10
CA THR A 595 8.49 18.44 0.50
C THR A 595 9.54 17.89 -0.45
N ILE A 596 10.66 17.40 0.07
CA ILE A 596 11.68 16.70 -0.71
C ILE A 596 11.38 15.21 -0.64
N VAL A 597 11.19 14.56 -1.79
CA VAL A 597 11.15 13.10 -1.90
C VAL A 597 12.45 12.66 -2.57
N ALA A 598 13.17 11.76 -1.93
CA ALA A 598 14.52 11.42 -2.33
C ALA A 598 14.70 9.91 -2.34
N HIS A 599 15.36 9.39 -3.39
CA HIS A 599 15.60 7.97 -3.57
C HIS A 599 17.09 7.66 -3.55
N SER A 600 17.51 6.58 -2.87
CA SER A 600 18.91 6.11 -2.85
C SER A 600 19.86 7.26 -2.49
N ASN A 601 20.94 7.50 -3.27
CA ASN A 601 21.88 8.62 -3.08
C ASN A 601 21.23 10.02 -3.06
N GLY A 602 20.04 10.16 -3.65
CA GLY A 602 19.25 11.41 -3.59
C GLY A 602 18.94 11.82 -2.15
N GLY A 603 18.86 10.89 -1.20
CA GLY A 603 18.67 11.22 0.22
C GLY A 603 19.90 11.85 0.86
N LEU A 604 21.12 11.42 0.48
CA LEU A 604 22.36 12.09 0.88
C LEU A 604 22.44 13.50 0.25
N LEU A 605 21.97 13.65 -0.99
CA LEU A 605 21.82 14.97 -1.63
C LEU A 605 20.82 15.86 -0.90
N ALA A 606 19.70 15.32 -0.41
CA ALA A 606 18.74 16.04 0.41
C ALA A 606 19.36 16.53 1.73
N LYS A 607 20.12 15.67 2.43
CA LYS A 607 20.88 16.05 3.63
C LYS A 607 21.90 17.14 3.32
N ALA A 608 22.66 17.00 2.24
CA ALA A 608 23.65 18.00 1.81
C ALA A 608 23.01 19.36 1.52
N LEU A 609 21.82 19.37 0.88
CA LEU A 609 21.05 20.59 0.63
C LEU A 609 20.60 21.25 1.93
N ALA A 610 19.99 20.48 2.84
CA ALA A 610 19.53 20.99 4.13
C ALA A 610 20.69 21.50 4.99
N LEU A 611 21.82 20.77 5.01
CA LEU A 611 23.05 21.18 5.70
C LEU A 611 23.59 22.51 5.13
N SER A 612 23.61 22.65 3.81
CA SER A 612 24.11 23.85 3.13
C SER A 612 23.22 25.08 3.35
N LEU A 613 21.91 24.89 3.53
CA LEU A 613 20.97 25.96 3.91
C LEU A 613 21.10 26.35 5.39
N GLY A 614 21.55 25.44 6.25
CA GLY A 614 21.74 25.69 7.68
C GLY A 614 20.46 26.17 8.36
N ALA A 615 20.53 27.32 9.03
CA ALA A 615 19.39 27.92 9.75
C ALA A 615 18.24 28.35 8.82
N ASP A 616 18.49 28.52 7.52
CA ASP A 616 17.45 28.91 6.56
C ASP A 616 16.64 27.70 6.06
N ALA A 617 17.09 26.47 6.31
CA ALA A 617 16.43 25.27 5.79
C ALA A 617 14.93 25.21 6.14
N PRO A 618 14.49 25.48 7.39
CA PRO A 618 13.06 25.43 7.75
C PRO A 618 12.19 26.48 7.07
N ASN A 619 12.77 27.51 6.45
CA ASN A 619 12.04 28.52 5.69
C ASN A 619 11.58 27.99 4.32
N TYR A 620 12.23 26.94 3.81
CA TYR A 620 11.99 26.43 2.46
C TYR A 620 11.63 24.95 2.44
N ILE A 621 12.08 24.17 3.41
CA ILE A 621 11.84 22.73 3.49
C ILE A 621 10.78 22.48 4.56
N ASP A 622 9.76 21.72 4.16
CA ASP A 622 8.69 21.24 5.03
C ASP A 622 9.05 19.86 5.59
N ARG A 623 9.39 18.94 4.69
CA ARG A 623 9.68 17.55 5.00
C ARG A 623 10.69 16.96 4.02
N ILE A 624 11.43 15.96 4.47
CA ILE A 624 12.30 15.10 3.64
C ILE A 624 11.83 13.65 3.79
N VAL A 625 11.49 13.00 2.69
CA VAL A 625 11.17 11.57 2.63
C VAL A 625 12.31 10.86 1.91
N MET A 626 13.10 10.08 2.65
CA MET A 626 14.23 9.30 2.12
C MET A 626 13.79 7.85 1.88
N ILE A 627 13.97 7.33 0.66
CA ILE A 627 13.53 5.99 0.26
C ILE A 627 14.78 5.21 -0.15
N GLY A 628 15.09 4.13 0.57
CA GLY A 628 16.26 3.28 0.28
C GLY A 628 17.61 4.01 0.35
N THR A 629 17.73 5.12 1.08
CA THR A 629 18.97 5.93 1.09
C THR A 629 20.07 5.25 1.89
N PRO A 630 21.26 4.93 1.31
CA PRO A 630 22.38 4.35 2.07
C PRO A 630 23.03 5.41 2.98
N GLN A 631 22.40 5.75 4.10
CA GLN A 631 22.79 6.90 4.93
C GLN A 631 24.22 6.76 5.47
N TRP A 632 24.64 5.54 5.78
CA TRP A 632 26.00 5.24 6.25
C TRP A 632 26.81 4.43 5.22
N GLY A 633 26.33 4.36 3.97
CA GLY A 633 26.94 3.57 2.90
C GLY A 633 26.41 2.14 2.80
N THR A 634 26.89 1.41 1.78
CA THR A 634 26.52 0.04 1.45
C THR A 634 27.74 -0.85 1.16
N PRO A 635 27.80 -2.08 1.69
CA PRO A 635 28.92 -3.00 1.44
C PRO A 635 29.09 -3.43 -0.03
N SER A 636 28.03 -3.37 -0.86
CA SER A 636 28.12 -3.76 -2.29
C SER A 636 29.14 -2.93 -3.06
N ASP A 637 29.28 -1.64 -2.72
CA ASP A 637 30.17 -0.71 -3.46
C ASP A 637 31.66 -1.04 -3.28
N ILE A 638 32.04 -1.81 -2.26
CA ILE A 638 33.39 -2.33 -2.14
C ILE A 638 33.74 -3.20 -3.35
N GLY A 639 32.82 -4.08 -3.76
CA GLY A 639 32.98 -4.93 -4.93
C GLY A 639 33.02 -4.11 -6.23
N VAL A 640 32.05 -3.21 -6.40
CA VAL A 640 31.96 -2.30 -7.55
C VAL A 640 33.28 -1.56 -7.77
N MET A 641 33.85 -0.97 -6.71
CA MET A 641 35.04 -0.13 -6.83
C MET A 641 36.35 -0.91 -6.97
N LEU A 642 36.50 -2.05 -6.28
CA LEU A 642 37.75 -2.83 -6.31
C LEU A 642 37.83 -3.75 -7.54
N HIS A 643 36.68 -4.27 -7.98
CA HIS A 643 36.58 -5.35 -8.96
C HIS A 643 35.77 -4.97 -10.20
N GLY A 644 34.94 -3.93 -10.14
CA GLY A 644 33.93 -3.72 -11.18
C GLY A 644 32.89 -4.83 -11.09
N ASP A 645 32.25 -4.96 -9.93
CA ASP A 645 31.06 -5.82 -9.70
C ASP A 645 29.76 -5.04 -9.96
N ASP A 646 28.70 -5.71 -10.44
CA ASP A 646 27.34 -5.18 -10.68
C ASP A 646 27.25 -3.87 -11.50
N GLN A 647 27.53 -3.93 -12.82
CA GLN A 647 28.00 -2.78 -13.64
C GLN A 647 26.99 -1.66 -13.99
N THR A 648 25.90 -1.54 -13.23
CA THR A 648 25.17 -0.28 -12.97
C THR A 648 24.61 -0.40 -11.56
N HIS A 649 24.80 0.59 -10.68
CA HIS A 649 24.53 0.56 -9.23
C HIS A 649 23.04 0.25 -8.90
N GLY A 650 22.60 -0.99 -9.15
CA GLY A 650 21.23 -1.46 -9.00
C GLY A 650 20.26 -1.16 -10.15
N LEU A 651 20.69 -0.63 -11.31
CA LEU A 651 19.80 -0.32 -12.46
C LEU A 651 19.65 -1.48 -13.47
N GLY A 652 20.31 -2.61 -13.24
CA GLY A 652 20.11 -3.85 -13.99
C GLY A 652 20.79 -3.92 -15.36
N LEU A 653 21.50 -2.89 -15.81
CA LEU A 653 22.32 -2.93 -17.03
C LEU A 653 23.72 -3.47 -16.68
N ILE A 654 24.26 -4.36 -17.52
CA ILE A 654 25.58 -4.96 -17.35
C ILE A 654 26.49 -4.51 -18.49
N SER A 655 27.58 -3.84 -18.12
CA SER A 655 28.63 -3.36 -19.00
C SER A 655 29.95 -4.13 -18.83
N ASN A 656 30.99 -3.73 -19.56
CA ASN A 656 32.33 -4.24 -19.40
C ASN A 656 32.93 -3.74 -18.08
N ALA A 657 33.14 -4.66 -17.13
CA ALA A 657 33.66 -4.36 -15.81
C ALA A 657 35.02 -3.64 -15.81
N SER A 658 35.86 -3.88 -16.81
CA SER A 658 37.18 -3.23 -16.88
C SER A 658 37.09 -1.76 -17.28
N ASP A 659 36.15 -1.43 -18.16
CA ASP A 659 35.88 -0.04 -18.57
C ASP A 659 35.23 0.72 -17.41
N VAL A 660 34.25 0.11 -16.73
CA VAL A 660 33.57 0.72 -15.59
C VAL A 660 34.53 0.95 -14.41
N ARG A 661 35.33 -0.06 -14.01
CA ARG A 661 36.34 0.11 -12.95
C ARG A 661 37.37 1.18 -13.31
N ALA A 662 37.72 1.33 -14.59
CA ALA A 662 38.65 2.35 -15.05
C ALA A 662 38.10 3.77 -14.90
N VAL A 663 36.79 3.99 -15.02
CA VAL A 663 36.17 5.32 -14.85
C VAL A 663 35.81 5.60 -13.40
N ILE A 664 35.30 4.62 -12.64
CA ILE A 664 34.84 4.78 -11.25
C ILE A 664 35.97 5.16 -10.30
N LYS A 665 37.20 4.69 -10.55
CA LYS A 665 38.35 4.95 -9.67
C LYS A 665 38.60 6.44 -9.41
N ASP A 666 38.21 7.31 -10.34
CA ASP A 666 38.37 8.77 -10.23
C ASP A 666 37.03 9.51 -10.00
N MET A 667 35.91 8.80 -9.83
CA MET A 667 34.59 9.38 -9.57
C MET A 667 34.36 9.58 -8.08
N PRO A 668 34.08 10.79 -7.58
CA PRO A 668 33.83 11.00 -6.14
C PRO A 668 32.61 10.29 -5.55
N SER A 669 31.51 10.16 -6.32
CA SER A 669 30.23 9.68 -5.79
C SER A 669 30.27 8.27 -5.18
N PRO A 670 30.83 7.23 -5.84
CA PRO A 670 30.95 5.89 -5.25
C PRO A 670 31.73 5.85 -3.93
N TYR A 671 32.72 6.74 -3.73
CA TYR A 671 33.45 6.81 -2.46
C TYR A 671 32.54 7.23 -1.30
N GLY A 672 31.57 8.10 -1.57
CA GLY A 672 30.56 8.55 -0.61
C GLY A 672 29.45 7.54 -0.35
N LEU A 673 29.50 6.36 -0.98
CA LEU A 673 28.57 5.26 -0.73
C LEU A 673 29.24 4.07 -0.03
N LEU A 674 30.56 4.10 0.16
CA LEU A 674 31.27 3.10 0.97
C LEU A 674 30.83 3.15 2.45
N PRO A 675 30.87 2.02 3.18
CA PRO A 675 30.57 2.01 4.62
C PRO A 675 31.37 3.07 5.40
N SER A 676 30.66 4.01 6.00
CA SER A 676 31.23 5.14 6.76
C SER A 676 31.68 4.70 8.16
N ALA A 677 32.29 5.61 8.92
CA ALA A 677 32.59 5.36 10.33
C ALA A 677 31.32 5.05 11.15
N GLU A 678 30.21 5.70 10.82
CA GLU A 678 28.92 5.53 11.51
C GLU A 678 28.27 4.18 11.19
N TYR A 679 28.53 3.61 10.01
CA TYR A 679 28.12 2.25 9.66
C TYR A 679 28.61 1.24 10.71
N PHE A 680 29.91 1.29 11.03
CA PHE A 680 30.54 0.40 12.00
C PHE A 680 30.19 0.73 13.46
N ALA A 681 29.60 1.91 13.73
CA ALA A 681 29.07 2.23 15.05
C ALA A 681 27.72 1.53 15.31
N HIS A 682 27.00 1.17 14.24
CA HIS A 682 25.65 0.60 14.30
C HIS A 682 25.54 -0.84 13.82
N ILE A 683 26.49 -1.33 13.03
CA ILE A 683 26.46 -2.65 12.40
C ILE A 683 27.77 -3.39 12.72
N ASP A 684 27.63 -4.48 13.49
CA ASP A 684 28.76 -5.31 13.92
C ASP A 684 29.27 -6.28 12.84
N ASP A 685 28.46 -6.53 11.79
CA ASP A 685 28.81 -7.44 10.70
C ASP A 685 30.07 -6.93 9.96
N PRO A 686 31.08 -7.77 9.71
CA PRO A 686 32.24 -7.36 8.92
C PRO A 686 31.83 -7.15 7.47
N VAL A 687 32.37 -6.11 6.82
CA VAL A 687 32.07 -5.81 5.42
C VAL A 687 32.99 -6.54 4.43
N VAL A 688 34.14 -7.04 4.92
CA VAL A 688 35.08 -7.88 4.15
C VAL A 688 35.61 -8.99 5.05
N THR A 689 35.77 -10.19 4.51
CA THR A 689 36.42 -11.32 5.21
C THR A 689 37.48 -12.00 4.33
N PHE A 690 38.51 -12.56 4.96
CA PHE A 690 39.60 -13.27 4.29
C PHE A 690 39.79 -14.67 4.88
N SER A 691 39.89 -15.68 4.01
CA SER A 691 40.27 -17.03 4.44
C SER A 691 41.65 -17.05 5.13
N SER A 692 41.77 -17.80 6.22
CA SER A 692 42.97 -17.88 7.07
C SER A 692 43.90 -19.05 6.76
N ASP A 693 43.60 -19.86 5.73
CA ASP A 693 44.54 -20.87 5.25
C ASP A 693 45.80 -20.17 4.72
N GLY A 694 47.01 -20.76 4.83
CA GLY A 694 48.32 -20.16 4.45
C GLY A 694 48.51 -19.92 2.95
N SER A 695 47.47 -19.43 2.30
CA SER A 695 47.18 -19.22 0.90
C SER A 695 47.29 -17.73 0.54
N LEU A 696 46.91 -17.33 -0.68
CA LEU A 696 46.91 -15.93 -1.11
C LEU A 696 46.02 -15.06 -0.22
N ALA A 697 44.76 -15.44 -0.01
CA ALA A 697 43.83 -14.82 0.94
C ALA A 697 44.41 -14.76 2.37
N GLY A 698 45.12 -15.80 2.82
CA GLY A 698 45.80 -15.79 4.12
C GLY A 698 46.87 -14.70 4.26
N LYS A 699 47.50 -14.26 3.17
CA LYS A 699 48.40 -13.09 3.18
C LYS A 699 47.63 -11.79 3.39
N TYR A 700 46.47 -11.64 2.74
CA TYR A 700 45.59 -10.50 2.99
C TYR A 700 45.07 -10.51 4.43
N ALA A 701 44.65 -11.67 4.94
CA ALA A 701 44.26 -11.86 6.33
C ALA A 701 45.37 -11.49 7.33
N SER A 702 46.63 -11.81 7.00
CA SER A 702 47.79 -11.45 7.83
C SER A 702 48.09 -9.95 7.82
N ASN A 703 47.80 -9.26 6.71
CA ASN A 703 48.07 -7.84 6.54
C ASN A 703 46.96 -6.94 7.09
N PHE A 704 45.69 -7.34 6.93
CA PHE A 704 44.52 -6.50 7.24
C PHE A 704 43.61 -7.10 8.34
N GLY A 705 43.84 -8.34 8.75
CA GLY A 705 42.95 -9.10 9.64
C GLY A 705 42.01 -10.03 8.86
N THR A 706 41.48 -11.07 9.51
CA THR A 706 40.58 -12.04 8.88
C THR A 706 39.17 -11.50 8.60
N ALA A 707 38.78 -10.41 9.25
CA ALA A 707 37.49 -9.75 9.10
C ALA A 707 37.66 -8.24 9.31
N LEU A 708 37.15 -7.42 8.40
CA LEU A 708 37.18 -5.97 8.48
C LEU A 708 35.87 -5.47 9.11
N SER A 709 35.86 -5.36 10.43
CA SER A 709 34.71 -4.92 11.25
C SER A 709 34.92 -3.53 11.84
N SER A 710 35.79 -2.71 11.24
CA SER A 710 35.99 -1.31 11.65
C SER A 710 36.35 -0.44 10.46
N PHE A 711 36.00 0.83 10.54
CA PHE A 711 36.28 1.80 9.47
C PHE A 711 37.77 1.94 9.16
N SER A 712 38.63 1.99 10.19
CA SER A 712 40.08 2.06 9.99
C SER A 712 40.62 0.85 9.24
N ALA A 713 40.17 -0.35 9.60
CA ALA A 713 40.61 -1.58 8.93
C ALA A 713 40.14 -1.63 7.46
N LEU A 714 38.94 -1.13 7.18
CA LEU A 714 38.44 -0.99 5.81
C LEU A 714 39.30 0.00 5.01
N VAL A 715 39.55 1.20 5.52
CA VAL A 715 40.36 2.22 4.83
C VAL A 715 41.79 1.74 4.60
N ASP A 716 42.40 1.09 5.59
CA ASP A 716 43.74 0.50 5.48
C ASP A 716 43.82 -0.53 4.34
N PHE A 717 42.74 -1.30 4.12
CA PHE A 717 42.63 -2.20 2.97
C PHE A 717 42.44 -1.43 1.67
N LEU A 718 41.43 -0.57 1.58
CA LEU A 718 41.05 0.14 0.34
C LEU A 718 42.16 1.05 -0.21
N ALA A 719 42.92 1.72 0.66
CA ALA A 719 43.92 2.71 0.28
C ALA A 719 45.34 2.14 0.07
N ASN A 720 45.55 0.83 0.22
CA ASN A 720 46.90 0.23 0.20
C ASN A 720 47.48 0.10 -1.22
N THR A 721 47.85 1.23 -1.84
CA THR A 721 48.44 1.29 -3.18
C THR A 721 49.68 0.41 -3.33
N ALA A 722 50.56 0.38 -2.32
CA ALA A 722 51.80 -0.39 -2.37
C ALA A 722 51.55 -1.91 -2.35
N GLY A 723 50.49 -2.36 -1.69
CA GLY A 723 50.09 -3.76 -1.63
C GLY A 723 49.24 -4.18 -2.83
N LEU A 724 48.15 -3.45 -3.09
CA LEU A 724 47.13 -3.82 -4.06
C LEU A 724 47.56 -3.53 -5.51
N ASN A 725 48.01 -2.31 -5.81
CA ASN A 725 48.38 -1.93 -7.19
C ASN A 725 49.66 -2.61 -7.67
N ALA A 726 50.55 -3.00 -6.75
CA ALA A 726 51.72 -3.79 -7.10
C ALA A 726 51.36 -5.23 -7.52
N GLN A 727 50.17 -5.72 -7.14
CA GLN A 727 49.66 -7.03 -7.50
C GLN A 727 48.73 -7.00 -8.71
N ALA A 728 48.01 -5.88 -8.93
CA ALA A 728 47.16 -5.68 -10.10
C ALA A 728 48.00 -5.56 -11.37
N GLY A 729 47.98 -6.60 -12.23
CA GLY A 729 48.89 -6.70 -13.38
C GLY A 729 48.44 -5.92 -14.62
N SER A 730 47.13 -5.82 -14.87
CA SER A 730 46.55 -5.09 -16.01
C SER A 730 45.16 -4.55 -15.67
N ALA A 731 44.63 -3.62 -16.48
CA ALA A 731 43.30 -3.07 -16.30
C ALA A 731 42.18 -4.13 -16.34
N GLY A 732 42.40 -5.23 -17.07
CA GLY A 732 41.47 -6.36 -17.17
C GLY A 732 41.59 -7.40 -16.05
N ASP A 733 42.48 -7.21 -15.06
CA ASP A 733 42.56 -8.11 -13.91
C ASP A 733 41.43 -7.85 -12.91
N LEU A 734 40.28 -8.47 -13.19
CA LEU A 734 39.04 -8.53 -12.39
C LEU A 734 39.24 -8.89 -10.92
N ARG A 735 40.12 -9.86 -10.71
CA ARG A 735 40.18 -10.69 -9.50
C ARG A 735 41.10 -10.11 -8.45
N THR A 736 42.09 -9.34 -8.88
CA THR A 736 42.96 -8.62 -7.95
C THR A 736 42.32 -7.28 -7.58
N PRO A 737 42.09 -6.99 -6.28
CA PRO A 737 41.55 -5.70 -5.86
C PRO A 737 42.50 -4.56 -6.24
N LEU A 738 41.95 -3.46 -6.74
CA LEU A 738 42.69 -2.24 -7.07
C LEU A 738 42.56 -1.21 -5.93
N ALA A 739 43.67 -0.59 -5.50
CA ALA A 739 43.59 0.43 -4.46
C ALA A 739 42.83 1.67 -4.94
N LEU A 740 42.03 2.22 -4.03
CA LEU A 740 41.26 3.43 -4.23
C LEU A 740 42.10 4.68 -3.92
N SER A 741 41.64 5.83 -4.42
CA SER A 741 42.30 7.12 -4.20
C SER A 741 42.15 7.59 -2.76
N SER A 742 43.26 7.68 -2.03
CA SER A 742 43.28 8.25 -0.67
C SER A 742 42.66 9.65 -0.60
N THR A 743 42.91 10.51 -1.59
CA THR A 743 42.33 11.85 -1.66
C THR A 743 40.80 11.83 -1.76
N LEU A 744 40.23 10.89 -2.53
CA LEU A 744 38.78 10.76 -2.66
C LEU A 744 38.16 10.06 -1.44
N ILE A 745 38.89 9.13 -0.80
CA ILE A 745 38.50 8.59 0.52
C ILE A 745 38.41 9.71 1.55
N ASP A 746 39.44 10.56 1.66
CA ASP A 746 39.45 11.69 2.61
C ASP A 746 38.27 12.66 2.36
N LYS A 747 37.93 12.87 1.08
CA LYS A 747 36.78 13.67 0.69
C LYS A 747 35.46 13.03 1.13
N ALA A 748 35.28 11.72 0.88
CA ALA A 748 34.10 10.98 1.34
C ALA A 748 33.97 10.97 2.87
N VAL A 749 35.10 10.81 3.59
CA VAL A 749 35.17 10.94 5.05
C VAL A 749 34.68 12.31 5.50
N ALA A 750 35.12 13.39 4.83
CA ALA A 750 34.68 14.74 5.16
C ALA A 750 33.19 14.97 4.84
N THR A 751 32.65 14.33 3.81
CA THR A 751 31.22 14.33 3.50
C THR A 751 30.42 13.60 4.58
N HIS A 752 30.75 12.35 4.90
CA HIS A 752 30.06 11.59 5.95
C HIS A 752 30.20 12.23 7.33
N SER A 753 31.37 12.77 7.69
CA SER A 753 31.53 13.50 8.95
C SER A 753 30.53 14.66 9.09
N ALA A 754 30.09 15.25 7.98
CA ALA A 754 29.11 16.33 7.96
C ALA A 754 27.66 15.83 7.86
N LEU A 755 27.40 14.79 7.05
CA LEU A 755 26.05 14.26 6.82
C LEU A 755 25.57 13.32 7.94
N ASP A 756 26.46 12.53 8.52
CA ASP A 756 26.16 11.58 9.60
C ASP A 756 25.92 12.35 10.92
N ALA A 757 26.65 13.45 11.14
CA ALA A 757 26.45 14.34 12.28
C ALA A 757 25.25 15.30 12.12
N TRP A 758 24.62 15.35 10.95
CA TRP A 758 23.52 16.27 10.70
C TRP A 758 22.23 15.80 11.36
N THR A 759 21.63 16.69 12.15
CA THR A 759 20.29 16.51 12.71
C THR A 759 19.30 17.46 12.04
N PRO A 760 18.06 17.02 11.74
CA PRO A 760 17.03 17.90 11.18
C PRO A 760 16.80 19.14 12.05
N PRO A 761 16.87 20.37 11.50
CA PRO A 761 16.48 21.57 12.23
C PRO A 761 14.99 21.55 12.61
N ALA A 762 14.63 22.25 13.69
CA ALA A 762 13.23 22.37 14.11
C ALA A 762 12.35 22.92 12.99
N GLY A 763 11.20 22.28 12.75
CA GLY A 763 10.27 22.64 11.68
C GLY A 763 10.52 21.97 10.33
N ILE A 764 11.45 21.00 10.27
CA ILE A 764 11.60 20.04 9.16
C ILE A 764 11.36 18.63 9.71
N THR A 765 10.38 17.92 9.15
CA THR A 765 10.17 16.49 9.45
C THR A 765 10.99 15.62 8.49
N VAL A 766 11.57 14.53 8.98
CA VAL A 766 12.34 13.59 8.15
C VAL A 766 11.85 12.19 8.38
N THR A 767 11.39 11.55 7.30
CA THR A 767 10.89 10.18 7.30
C THR A 767 11.79 9.31 6.42
N ALA A 768 12.32 8.21 6.96
CA ALA A 768 13.09 7.24 6.20
C ALA A 768 12.25 5.98 5.91
N ILE A 769 12.25 5.51 4.68
CA ILE A 769 11.57 4.29 4.24
C ILE A 769 12.63 3.31 3.74
N ALA A 770 12.87 2.24 4.51
CA ALA A 770 13.81 1.18 4.15
C ALA A 770 13.08 0.01 3.49
N GLY A 771 13.62 -0.55 2.42
CA GLY A 771 13.15 -1.85 1.93
C GLY A 771 13.67 -3.00 2.80
N TRP A 772 12.90 -4.07 2.88
CA TRP A 772 13.21 -5.28 3.63
C TRP A 772 12.74 -6.53 2.87
N GLY A 773 13.44 -7.65 3.06
CA GLY A 773 13.03 -8.95 2.53
C GLY A 773 13.63 -9.31 1.17
N GLN A 774 14.77 -8.69 0.82
CA GLN A 774 15.49 -8.95 -0.43
C GLN A 774 16.95 -9.37 -0.16
N ASP A 775 17.49 -10.25 -1.00
CA ASP A 775 18.84 -10.79 -0.88
C ASP A 775 19.91 -9.69 -1.13
N THR A 776 20.42 -9.12 -0.03
CA THR A 776 21.24 -7.90 -0.03
C THR A 776 22.67 -8.21 0.41
N VAL A 777 23.67 -7.70 -0.30
CA VAL A 777 25.09 -7.90 0.06
C VAL A 777 25.41 -7.21 1.38
N LYS A 778 25.92 -7.97 2.35
CA LYS A 778 26.41 -7.44 3.63
C LYS A 778 27.94 -7.53 3.79
N ALA A 779 28.59 -8.42 3.05
CA ALA A 779 30.04 -8.55 3.08
C ALA A 779 30.61 -9.16 1.79
N LEU A 780 31.87 -8.87 1.51
CA LEU A 780 32.66 -9.53 0.46
C LEU A 780 33.62 -10.57 1.09
N ALA A 781 33.50 -11.83 0.70
CA ALA A 781 34.35 -12.91 1.21
C ALA A 781 35.45 -13.27 0.20
N TYR A 782 36.71 -13.12 0.61
CA TYR A 782 37.86 -13.47 -0.21
C TYR A 782 38.44 -14.85 0.14
N THR A 783 38.54 -15.72 -0.85
CA THR A 783 39.16 -17.05 -0.73
C THR A 783 40.24 -17.26 -1.78
N THR A 784 41.16 -18.20 -1.54
CA THR A 784 42.18 -18.56 -2.54
C THR A 784 41.70 -19.69 -3.40
N LYS A 785 41.65 -19.45 -4.71
CA LYS A 785 41.45 -20.49 -5.72
C LYS A 785 42.72 -20.67 -6.55
N ARG A 786 42.72 -21.74 -7.35
CA ARG A 786 43.87 -22.12 -8.18
C ARG A 786 43.41 -22.50 -9.57
N LYS A 787 44.03 -21.94 -10.58
CA LYS A 787 43.82 -22.31 -11.99
C LYS A 787 45.13 -22.64 -12.68
N MET A 788 45.05 -23.40 -13.76
CA MET A 788 46.17 -23.51 -14.67
C MET A 788 46.25 -22.23 -15.51
N SER A 789 47.45 -21.72 -15.74
CA SER A 789 47.68 -20.62 -16.67
C SER A 789 48.85 -20.96 -17.59
N CYS A 790 48.68 -20.76 -18.89
CA CYS A 790 49.66 -21.07 -19.93
C CYS A 790 50.07 -19.80 -20.68
N ASN A 791 51.33 -19.38 -20.57
CA ASN A 791 51.85 -18.25 -21.34
C ASN A 791 52.62 -18.73 -22.59
N SER A 792 52.34 -18.15 -23.75
CA SER A 792 53.07 -18.44 -24.99
C SER A 792 54.32 -17.56 -25.18
N GLN A 793 54.58 -16.61 -24.28
CA GLN A 793 55.62 -15.57 -24.45
C GLN A 793 56.56 -15.37 -23.25
N SER A 794 56.93 -16.41 -22.49
CA SER A 794 57.98 -16.22 -21.48
C SER A 794 59.39 -16.29 -22.08
N ALA A 795 60.03 -15.12 -22.25
CA ALA A 795 61.44 -14.99 -22.64
C ALA A 795 62.44 -15.25 -21.49
N VAL A 796 62.03 -15.91 -20.41
CA VAL A 796 62.88 -16.24 -19.25
C VAL A 796 62.70 -17.70 -18.88
N ALA A 797 63.79 -18.38 -18.56
CA ALA A 797 63.90 -19.82 -18.32
C ALA A 797 63.02 -20.35 -17.17
N SER A 798 61.71 -20.47 -17.39
CA SER A 798 60.79 -21.28 -16.58
C SER A 798 60.81 -22.73 -17.09
N PRO A 799 60.83 -23.75 -16.21
CA PRO A 799 60.84 -25.16 -16.62
C PRO A 799 59.52 -25.66 -17.24
N SER A 800 58.43 -24.89 -17.19
CA SER A 800 57.16 -25.15 -17.89
C SER A 800 56.48 -23.85 -18.36
N LEU A 801 55.85 -23.89 -19.54
CA LEU A 801 55.06 -22.79 -20.13
C LEU A 801 53.68 -22.64 -19.46
N CYS A 802 53.18 -23.72 -18.88
CA CYS A 802 51.99 -23.73 -18.05
C CYS A 802 52.37 -23.90 -16.58
N ALA A 803 51.70 -23.15 -15.71
CA ALA A 803 51.87 -23.24 -14.27
C ALA A 803 50.53 -23.11 -13.55
N GLU A 804 50.42 -23.80 -12.40
CA GLU A 804 49.31 -23.57 -11.48
C GLU A 804 49.54 -22.25 -10.76
N ILE A 805 48.60 -21.32 -10.92
CA ILE A 805 48.64 -20.01 -10.27
C ILE A 805 47.52 -19.90 -9.24
N GLN A 806 47.80 -19.21 -8.14
CA GLN A 806 46.79 -18.80 -7.17
C GLN A 806 46.14 -17.50 -7.64
N TYR A 807 44.84 -17.38 -7.44
CA TYR A 807 44.11 -16.13 -7.59
C TYR A 807 43.12 -15.96 -6.44
N LEU A 808 42.73 -14.72 -6.21
CA LEU A 808 41.76 -14.36 -5.19
C LEU A 808 40.36 -14.44 -5.82
N GLU A 809 39.48 -15.22 -5.21
CA GLU A 809 38.06 -15.22 -5.54
C GLU A 809 37.34 -14.39 -4.47
N HIS A 810 36.46 -13.49 -4.90
CA HIS A 810 35.56 -12.75 -4.01
C HIS A 810 34.12 -13.18 -4.28
N SER A 811 33.39 -13.46 -3.21
CA SER A 811 31.99 -13.87 -3.31
C SER A 811 31.10 -13.07 -2.36
N PRO A 812 29.83 -12.83 -2.73
CA PRO A 812 28.89 -12.11 -1.88
C PRO A 812 28.43 -12.95 -0.69
N VAL A 813 28.51 -12.35 0.50
CA VAL A 813 27.77 -12.79 1.68
C VAL A 813 26.56 -11.89 1.82
N THR A 814 25.37 -12.48 1.89
CA THR A 814 24.11 -11.76 1.79
C THR A 814 23.24 -11.89 3.04
N THR A 815 22.21 -11.05 3.13
CA THR A 815 21.18 -11.02 4.18
C THR A 815 19.84 -10.58 3.59
N GLN A 816 18.71 -11.01 4.16
CA GLN A 816 17.39 -10.48 3.77
C GLN A 816 17.04 -9.14 4.42
N ASN A 817 17.89 -8.66 5.34
CA ASN A 817 17.72 -7.37 6.00
C ASN A 817 18.16 -6.20 5.09
N GLY A 818 17.50 -6.06 3.95
CA GLY A 818 17.75 -5.02 2.97
C GLY A 818 16.81 -5.10 1.77
N ASP A 819 17.08 -4.23 0.80
CA ASP A 819 16.26 -4.02 -0.41
C ASP A 819 16.92 -4.53 -1.70
N GLY A 820 17.96 -5.37 -1.57
CA GLY A 820 18.76 -5.90 -2.66
C GLY A 820 20.05 -5.11 -2.90
N THR A 821 20.11 -3.85 -2.48
CA THR A 821 21.29 -2.98 -2.61
C THR A 821 21.75 -2.45 -1.26
N VAL A 822 20.83 -1.92 -0.45
CA VAL A 822 21.11 -1.26 0.82
C VAL A 822 20.54 -2.09 1.97
N VAL A 823 21.38 -2.36 2.98
CA VAL A 823 20.92 -3.01 4.21
C VAL A 823 19.97 -2.08 4.97
N SER A 824 18.83 -2.61 5.44
CA SER A 824 17.77 -1.79 6.04
C SER A 824 18.23 -0.89 7.19
N PRO A 825 19.21 -1.27 8.06
CA PRO A 825 19.74 -0.40 9.10
C PRO A 825 20.43 0.86 8.54
N SER A 826 21.21 0.73 7.46
CA SER A 826 21.83 1.90 6.79
C SER A 826 20.77 2.74 6.07
N ALA A 827 19.67 2.11 5.60
CA ALA A 827 18.56 2.81 4.97
C ALA A 827 17.77 3.71 5.94
N VAL A 828 17.48 3.23 7.16
CA VAL A 828 16.79 4.03 8.19
C VAL A 828 17.71 5.04 8.89
N GLY A 829 18.98 4.69 9.07
CA GLY A 829 19.94 5.51 9.82
C GLY A 829 19.43 5.86 11.23
N ASP A 830 19.80 7.04 11.73
CA ASP A 830 19.31 7.60 13.00
C ASP A 830 17.98 8.37 12.86
N THR A 831 17.20 8.09 11.82
CA THR A 831 15.96 8.84 11.56
C THR A 831 14.90 8.47 12.60
N ALA A 832 14.39 9.47 13.33
CA ALA A 832 13.39 9.27 14.36
C ALA A 832 12.09 8.67 13.79
N GLU A 833 11.61 9.18 12.65
CA GLU A 833 10.50 8.60 11.90
C GLU A 833 11.05 7.66 10.83
N HIS A 834 10.92 6.36 11.05
CA HIS A 834 11.35 5.36 10.09
C HIS A 834 10.25 4.34 9.84
N LEU A 835 10.24 3.83 8.61
CA LEU A 835 9.30 2.85 8.10
C LEU A 835 10.05 1.76 7.33
N TYR A 836 9.46 0.58 7.26
CA TYR A 836 9.99 -0.58 6.56
C TYR A 836 8.97 -1.08 5.55
N PHE A 837 9.32 -1.03 4.26
CA PHE A 837 8.57 -1.69 3.20
C PHE A 837 8.94 -3.17 3.12
N ASN A 838 7.99 -4.04 3.44
CA ASN A 838 8.15 -5.48 3.38
C ASN A 838 7.94 -5.99 1.95
N ALA A 839 9.01 -5.97 1.15
CA ALA A 839 9.00 -6.43 -0.23
C ALA A 839 8.77 -7.95 -0.34
N ASP A 840 9.15 -8.72 0.68
CA ASP A 840 8.94 -10.16 0.71
C ASP A 840 7.46 -10.54 0.83
N ALA A 841 6.74 -9.91 1.77
CA ALA A 841 5.30 -10.10 1.90
C ALA A 841 4.55 -9.58 0.67
N PHE A 842 4.92 -8.38 0.17
CA PHE A 842 4.31 -7.79 -1.03
C PHE A 842 4.40 -8.74 -2.25
N ARG A 843 5.57 -9.35 -2.43
CA ARG A 843 5.80 -10.34 -3.49
C ARG A 843 5.07 -11.66 -3.23
N SER A 844 5.10 -12.15 -1.99
CA SER A 844 4.43 -13.41 -1.59
C SER A 844 2.92 -13.37 -1.83
N ASP A 845 2.31 -12.20 -1.69
CA ASP A 845 0.90 -11.96 -2.00
C ASP A 845 0.63 -11.65 -3.49
N ALA A 846 1.61 -11.95 -4.36
CA ALA A 846 1.55 -11.79 -5.81
C ALA A 846 1.24 -10.36 -6.29
N ARG A 847 1.69 -9.34 -5.54
CA ARG A 847 1.45 -7.92 -5.86
C ARG A 847 2.49 -7.29 -6.80
N GLY A 848 3.55 -8.03 -7.12
CA GLY A 848 4.65 -7.60 -7.99
C GLY A 848 6.02 -7.81 -7.34
N ASN A 849 7.08 -7.67 -8.12
CA ASN A 849 8.46 -7.69 -7.63
C ASN A 849 9.00 -6.26 -7.66
N ILE A 850 9.31 -5.71 -6.49
CA ILE A 850 9.89 -4.37 -6.34
C ILE A 850 11.34 -4.54 -5.90
N THR A 851 12.25 -3.96 -6.67
CA THR A 851 13.69 -3.92 -6.41
C THR A 851 14.10 -2.53 -5.89
N HIS A 852 15.36 -2.37 -5.50
CA HIS A 852 15.88 -1.06 -5.08
C HIS A 852 15.60 0.06 -6.10
N GLN A 853 15.86 -0.16 -7.40
CA GLN A 853 15.69 0.86 -8.45
C GLN A 853 14.27 1.40 -8.62
N ASP A 854 13.23 0.61 -8.28
CA ASP A 854 11.83 0.96 -8.49
C ASP A 854 11.02 1.05 -7.19
N LEU A 855 11.67 1.15 -6.03
CA LEU A 855 11.02 1.35 -4.72
C LEU A 855 9.99 2.49 -4.73
N THR A 856 10.31 3.62 -5.38
CA THR A 856 9.40 4.78 -5.48
C THR A 856 8.13 4.50 -6.30
N SER A 857 8.14 3.42 -7.09
CA SER A 857 7.01 2.97 -7.90
C SER A 857 6.10 1.98 -7.16
N ALA A 858 6.49 1.51 -5.96
CA ALA A 858 5.67 0.62 -5.17
C ALA A 858 4.40 1.32 -4.64
N GLY A 859 3.23 0.75 -4.93
CA GLY A 859 1.93 1.29 -4.51
C GLY A 859 1.83 1.64 -3.01
N PRO A 860 2.28 0.76 -2.08
CA PRO A 860 2.31 1.08 -0.66
C PRO A 860 3.20 2.27 -0.29
N ILE A 861 4.38 2.40 -0.92
CA ILE A 861 5.27 3.55 -0.71
C ILE A 861 4.62 4.83 -1.25
N GLN A 862 4.00 4.77 -2.43
CA GLN A 862 3.24 5.91 -2.99
C GLN A 862 2.05 6.32 -2.11
N SER A 863 1.30 5.35 -1.56
CA SER A 863 0.24 5.64 -0.60
C SER A 863 0.77 6.29 0.69
N THR A 864 1.92 5.82 1.18
CA THR A 864 2.61 6.42 2.32
C THR A 864 3.04 7.87 2.02
N ILE A 865 3.62 8.14 0.84
CA ILE A 865 3.97 9.51 0.40
C ILE A 865 2.72 10.39 0.38
N PHE A 866 1.61 9.89 -0.14
CA PHE A 866 0.34 10.63 -0.19
C PHE A 866 -0.17 11.01 1.21
N LYS A 867 -0.13 10.07 2.16
CA LYS A 867 -0.50 10.29 3.56
C LYS A 867 0.44 11.29 4.25
N LEU A 868 1.74 11.16 4.02
CA LEU A 868 2.74 12.13 4.50
C LEU A 868 2.48 13.53 3.97
N LEU A 869 2.16 13.70 2.68
CA LEU A 869 1.83 15.01 2.09
C LEU A 869 0.61 15.68 2.73
N ARG A 870 -0.26 14.91 3.38
CA ARG A 870 -1.44 15.39 4.11
C ARG A 870 -1.25 15.51 5.62
N ASN A 871 -0.06 15.16 6.13
CA ASN A 871 0.21 15.04 7.56
C ASN A 871 -0.82 14.14 8.28
N SER A 872 -1.25 13.06 7.62
CA SER A 872 -2.20 12.08 8.18
C SER A 872 -1.49 10.83 8.73
N ASP A 873 -2.24 9.94 9.39
CA ASP A 873 -1.76 8.61 9.77
C ASP A 873 -1.20 7.86 8.55
N VAL A 874 -0.02 7.28 8.72
CA VAL A 874 0.77 6.59 7.69
C VAL A 874 0.56 5.08 7.70
N SER A 875 -0.31 4.54 8.56
CA SER A 875 -0.67 3.12 8.57
C SER A 875 -1.02 2.61 7.17
N GLU A 876 -0.26 1.62 6.67
CA GLU A 876 -0.35 1.14 5.29
C GLU A 876 -0.06 -0.37 5.21
N GLU A 877 -0.67 -1.05 4.24
CA GLU A 877 -0.40 -2.46 3.98
C GLU A 877 1.06 -2.62 3.52
N TYR A 878 1.81 -3.55 4.11
CA TYR A 878 3.23 -3.82 3.81
C TYR A 878 4.25 -2.72 4.21
N VAL A 879 3.83 -1.60 4.80
CA VAL A 879 4.73 -0.56 5.32
C VAL A 879 4.51 -0.40 6.82
N PHE A 880 5.56 -0.66 7.61
CA PHE A 880 5.46 -0.75 9.08
C PHE A 880 6.50 0.15 9.76
N ASP A 881 6.17 0.67 10.95
CA ASP A 881 7.11 1.39 11.81
C ASP A 881 8.15 0.45 12.45
N ALA A 882 7.73 -0.75 12.82
CA ALA A 882 8.60 -1.81 13.29
C ALA A 882 9.18 -2.59 12.12
N LYS A 883 10.48 -2.88 12.20
CA LYS A 883 11.15 -3.80 11.28
C LYS A 883 10.40 -5.13 11.25
N PRO A 884 10.04 -5.66 10.06
CA PRO A 884 9.39 -6.96 9.95
C PRO A 884 10.18 -8.04 10.71
N PRO A 885 9.50 -8.99 11.38
CA PRO A 885 10.15 -10.02 12.17
C PRO A 885 11.11 -10.81 11.27
N VAL A 886 12.34 -10.96 11.74
CA VAL A 886 13.37 -11.72 11.04
C VAL A 886 12.90 -13.18 10.94
N GLY A 887 12.37 -13.57 9.79
CA GLY A 887 12.38 -14.98 9.43
C GLY A 887 13.83 -15.45 9.43
N ASN A 888 14.11 -16.65 9.94
CA ASN A 888 15.40 -17.28 9.61
C ASN A 888 15.53 -17.21 8.10
N ASN A 889 16.58 -16.59 7.57
CA ASN A 889 16.78 -16.46 6.11
C ASN A 889 16.43 -17.83 5.49
N PRO A 890 15.43 -17.90 4.59
CA PRO A 890 15.03 -19.15 4.00
C PRO A 890 16.27 -19.75 3.34
N ILE A 891 16.45 -21.05 3.52
CA ILE A 891 17.56 -21.75 2.87
C ILE A 891 17.31 -21.62 1.36
N THR A 892 18.20 -20.92 0.65
CA THR A 892 18.13 -20.72 -0.79
C THR A 892 19.05 -21.69 -1.53
N LEU A 893 18.81 -21.84 -2.82
CA LEU A 893 19.77 -22.42 -3.75
C LEU A 893 20.44 -21.28 -4.50
N ARG A 894 21.76 -21.30 -4.53
CA ARG A 894 22.58 -20.40 -5.32
C ARG A 894 23.18 -21.17 -6.47
N ILE A 895 22.77 -20.83 -7.69
CA ILE A 895 23.36 -21.34 -8.93
C ILE A 895 24.39 -20.32 -9.36
N SER A 896 25.65 -20.73 -9.45
CA SER A 896 26.72 -19.84 -9.92
C SER A 896 27.39 -20.32 -11.18
N SER A 897 27.81 -19.37 -12.01
CA SER A 897 28.73 -19.61 -13.11
C SER A 897 30.01 -18.85 -12.90
N HIS A 898 31.11 -19.51 -13.25
CA HIS A 898 32.41 -18.90 -13.43
C HIS A 898 32.75 -19.01 -14.91
N SER A 899 33.13 -17.86 -15.49
CA SER A 899 33.39 -17.59 -16.90
C SER A 899 33.90 -18.74 -17.78
N PRO A 900 33.59 -18.74 -19.09
CA PRO A 900 32.93 -17.67 -19.84
C PRO A 900 31.48 -18.03 -20.27
N VAL A 901 30.57 -18.19 -19.30
CA VAL A 901 29.14 -18.48 -19.55
C VAL A 901 28.21 -17.57 -18.76
N ASN A 902 27.15 -17.11 -19.41
CA ASN A 902 26.01 -16.44 -18.76
C ASN A 902 24.96 -17.49 -18.40
N ILE A 903 24.38 -17.41 -17.22
CA ILE A 903 23.38 -18.34 -16.73
C ILE A 903 21.99 -17.70 -16.63
N VAL A 904 21.00 -18.46 -17.07
CA VAL A 904 19.57 -18.18 -16.91
C VAL A 904 18.92 -19.38 -16.22
N VAL A 905 18.17 -19.09 -15.17
CA VAL A 905 17.37 -20.04 -14.40
C VAL A 905 15.90 -19.82 -14.76
N THR A 906 15.21 -20.89 -15.12
CA THR A 906 13.79 -20.87 -15.51
C THR A 906 12.99 -21.75 -14.56
N ASP A 907 11.91 -21.22 -13.98
CA ASP A 907 11.01 -21.99 -13.11
C ASP A 907 9.95 -22.80 -13.89
N SER A 908 9.06 -23.48 -13.16
CA SER A 908 7.98 -24.27 -13.78
C SER A 908 6.89 -23.44 -14.47
N GLU A 909 6.81 -22.15 -14.19
CA GLU A 909 5.87 -21.20 -14.79
C GLU A 909 6.48 -20.47 -16.01
N ASN A 910 7.72 -20.83 -16.38
CA ASN A 910 8.49 -20.24 -17.46
C ASN A 910 8.90 -18.78 -17.19
N ASN A 911 8.99 -18.40 -15.91
CA ASN A 911 9.66 -17.17 -15.49
C ASN A 911 11.18 -17.39 -15.54
N GLU A 912 11.93 -16.36 -15.95
CA GLU A 912 13.38 -16.45 -16.14
C GLU A 912 14.13 -15.46 -15.23
N SER A 913 15.27 -15.88 -14.69
CA SER A 913 16.16 -15.00 -13.93
C SER A 913 17.62 -15.28 -14.21
N GLY A 914 18.40 -14.22 -14.42
CA GLY A 914 19.80 -14.31 -14.82
C GLY A 914 20.26 -13.15 -15.70
N VAL A 915 21.40 -13.32 -16.34
CA VAL A 915 22.01 -12.31 -17.22
C VAL A 915 21.69 -12.62 -18.68
N VAL A 916 21.03 -11.68 -19.35
CA VAL A 916 20.56 -11.85 -20.73
C VAL A 916 21.22 -10.79 -21.64
N PRO A 917 21.91 -11.16 -22.72
CA PRO A 917 22.47 -10.20 -23.68
C PRO A 917 21.39 -9.34 -24.35
N ILE A 918 21.70 -8.06 -24.64
CA ILE A 918 20.82 -7.17 -25.41
C ILE A 918 21.19 -7.29 -26.90
N PRO A 919 20.33 -7.87 -27.76
CA PRO A 919 20.67 -8.08 -29.17
C PRO A 919 21.03 -6.77 -29.89
N GLY A 920 22.21 -6.74 -30.52
CA GLY A 920 22.73 -5.59 -31.26
C GLY A 920 23.51 -4.57 -30.43
N SER A 921 23.62 -4.80 -29.12
CA SER A 921 24.37 -3.97 -28.17
C SER A 921 25.57 -4.77 -27.60
N ASP A 922 26.56 -4.06 -27.07
CA ASP A 922 27.71 -4.66 -26.36
C ASP A 922 27.36 -5.02 -24.89
N PHE A 923 26.11 -4.80 -24.47
CA PHE A 923 25.67 -4.87 -23.08
C PHE A 923 24.70 -6.02 -22.85
N ALA A 924 24.58 -6.43 -21.59
CA ALA A 924 23.58 -7.38 -21.11
C ALA A 924 22.67 -6.71 -20.08
N GLY A 925 21.56 -7.36 -19.75
CA GLY A 925 20.65 -6.93 -18.69
C GLY A 925 20.38 -8.04 -17.70
N VAL A 926 19.98 -7.65 -16.50
CA VAL A 926 19.52 -8.55 -15.45
C VAL A 926 18.01 -8.76 -15.56
N LYS A 927 17.59 -10.02 -15.52
CA LYS A 927 16.18 -10.43 -15.47
C LYS A 927 15.89 -11.11 -14.13
N ARG A 928 14.75 -10.81 -13.50
CA ARG A 928 14.35 -11.25 -12.14
C ARG A 928 12.88 -11.65 -12.06
N ASP A 929 12.42 -12.44 -13.04
CA ASP A 929 11.01 -12.82 -13.13
C ASP A 929 10.67 -14.01 -12.21
N VAL A 930 11.65 -14.84 -11.82
CA VAL A 930 11.43 -15.97 -10.92
C VAL A 930 11.11 -15.43 -9.52
N PRO A 931 10.00 -15.85 -8.88
CA PRO A 931 9.67 -15.37 -7.55
C PRO A 931 10.77 -15.62 -6.52
N GLU A 932 11.02 -14.63 -5.66
CA GLU A 932 12.08 -14.62 -4.63
C GLU A 932 13.51 -14.81 -5.17
N SER A 933 13.69 -14.66 -6.49
CA SER A 933 15.02 -14.74 -7.08
C SER A 933 15.83 -13.47 -6.85
N SER A 934 17.15 -13.64 -6.76
CA SER A 934 18.11 -12.56 -6.83
C SER A 934 19.16 -12.89 -7.88
N VAL A 935 19.72 -11.86 -8.50
CA VAL A 935 20.79 -12.00 -9.49
C VAL A 935 21.87 -11.01 -9.11
N GLN A 936 23.08 -11.53 -8.97
CA GLN A 936 24.27 -10.82 -8.56
C GLN A 936 25.41 -11.13 -9.53
N VAL A 937 26.11 -10.10 -9.98
CA VAL A 937 27.23 -10.23 -10.92
C VAL A 937 28.48 -9.68 -10.26
N PHE A 938 29.47 -10.54 -10.07
CA PHE A 938 30.78 -10.19 -9.52
C PHE A 938 31.79 -10.52 -10.60
N ASP A 939 32.71 -9.62 -10.92
CA ASP A 939 33.70 -9.73 -12.00
C ASP A 939 33.20 -10.42 -13.30
N ASP A 940 33.52 -11.69 -13.45
CA ASP A 940 33.21 -12.55 -14.59
C ASP A 940 32.39 -13.79 -14.14
N GLU A 941 31.72 -13.65 -13.01
CA GLU A 941 30.96 -14.63 -12.26
C GLU A 941 29.51 -14.17 -12.00
N GLN A 942 28.58 -15.11 -12.03
CA GLN A 942 27.16 -14.83 -11.83
C GLN A 942 26.63 -15.70 -10.72
N TYR A 943 25.79 -15.13 -9.87
CA TYR A 943 25.17 -15.80 -8.74
C TYR A 943 23.66 -15.54 -8.80
N ILE A 944 22.88 -16.58 -9.07
CA ILE A 944 21.41 -16.52 -9.03
C ILE A 944 20.92 -17.30 -7.82
N SER A 945 20.32 -16.61 -6.87
CA SER A 945 19.65 -17.24 -5.72
C SER A 945 18.19 -17.48 -6.06
N VAL A 946 17.65 -18.65 -5.69
CA VAL A 946 16.23 -19.03 -5.84
C VAL A 946 15.77 -19.87 -4.63
N PRO A 947 14.46 -20.00 -4.39
CA PRO A 947 13.93 -20.89 -3.34
C PRO A 947 14.42 -22.34 -3.44
N LYS A 948 14.75 -22.96 -2.30
CA LYS A 948 15.31 -24.33 -2.32
C LYS A 948 14.34 -25.42 -2.74
N SER A 949 13.05 -25.28 -2.44
CA SER A 949 12.01 -26.28 -2.75
C SER A 949 11.53 -26.25 -4.20
N GLY A 950 12.14 -25.43 -5.06
CA GLY A 950 11.74 -25.29 -6.45
C GLY A 950 12.31 -26.37 -7.39
N ALA A 951 11.75 -26.38 -8.60
CA ALA A 951 12.27 -27.11 -9.75
C ALA A 951 12.61 -26.11 -10.84
N TYR A 952 13.86 -26.14 -11.30
CA TYR A 952 14.42 -25.15 -12.21
C TYR A 952 15.10 -25.81 -13.39
N ALA A 953 14.93 -25.24 -14.58
CA ALA A 953 15.76 -25.50 -15.73
C ALA A 953 16.87 -24.44 -15.79
N ILE A 954 18.11 -24.86 -16.02
CA ILE A 954 19.26 -23.96 -16.09
C ILE A 954 19.83 -24.05 -17.51
N VAL A 955 20.01 -22.88 -18.11
CA VAL A 955 20.71 -22.72 -19.39
C VAL A 955 21.92 -21.83 -19.14
N ALA A 956 23.11 -22.34 -19.48
CA ALA A 956 24.33 -21.54 -19.53
C ALA A 956 24.76 -21.36 -20.99
N THR A 957 24.85 -20.13 -21.46
CA THR A 957 25.29 -19.77 -22.81
C THR A 957 26.71 -19.23 -22.78
N GLY A 958 27.60 -19.81 -23.58
CA GLY A 958 28.99 -19.35 -23.69
C GLY A 958 29.10 -18.04 -24.46
N TYR A 959 30.02 -17.18 -24.04
CA TYR A 959 30.38 -15.94 -24.74
C TYR A 959 31.85 -15.88 -25.15
N GLY A 960 32.62 -16.94 -24.84
CA GLY A 960 34.04 -16.98 -25.12
C GLY A 960 34.62 -18.39 -25.08
N ASN A 961 35.81 -18.53 -25.65
CA ASN A 961 36.57 -19.78 -25.59
C ASN A 961 37.21 -19.91 -24.21
N GLY A 962 36.93 -20.99 -23.48
CA GLY A 962 37.38 -21.10 -22.10
C GLY A 962 36.96 -22.37 -21.40
N SER A 963 37.17 -22.35 -20.08
CA SER A 963 36.77 -23.40 -19.15
C SER A 963 35.76 -22.84 -18.18
N ALA A 964 34.48 -23.17 -18.35
CA ALA A 964 33.44 -22.79 -17.39
C ALA A 964 33.42 -23.72 -16.16
N THR A 965 33.02 -23.15 -15.03
CA THR A 965 32.64 -23.90 -13.82
C THR A 965 31.23 -23.50 -13.41
N LEU A 966 30.39 -24.49 -13.08
CA LEU A 966 29.03 -24.29 -12.61
C LEU A 966 28.89 -24.88 -11.20
N ASN A 967 28.35 -24.11 -10.26
CA ASN A 967 28.05 -24.60 -8.91
C ASN A 967 26.55 -24.53 -8.63
N VAL A 968 26.09 -25.48 -7.82
CA VAL A 968 24.76 -25.48 -7.20
C VAL A 968 24.94 -25.64 -5.71
N ASP A 969 24.79 -24.54 -4.99
CA ASP A 969 25.05 -24.43 -3.56
C ASP A 969 23.74 -24.25 -2.78
N ALA A 970 23.61 -24.94 -1.65
CA ALA A 970 22.54 -24.66 -0.69
C ALA A 970 23.06 -23.69 0.37
N ILE A 971 22.47 -22.50 0.44
CA ILE A 971 22.88 -21.44 1.37
C ILE A 971 22.04 -21.53 2.64
N GLY A 972 22.71 -21.63 3.79
CA GLY A 972 22.09 -21.69 5.11
C GLY A 972 21.58 -20.32 5.58
N SER A 973 20.87 -20.32 6.71
CA SER A 973 20.28 -19.10 7.26
C SER A 973 21.31 -18.05 7.71
N ASP A 974 22.56 -18.44 7.91
CA ASP A 974 23.70 -17.59 8.25
C ASP A 974 24.43 -17.02 7.02
N GLY A 975 23.97 -17.38 5.81
CA GLY A 975 24.61 -17.03 4.54
C GLY A 975 25.75 -17.97 4.13
N GLY A 976 26.04 -19.02 4.90
CA GLY A 976 27.10 -20.00 4.60
C GLY A 976 26.66 -21.12 3.65
N ILE A 977 27.59 -21.68 2.88
CA ILE A 977 27.32 -22.85 2.03
C ILE A 977 27.20 -24.11 2.89
N THR A 978 26.05 -24.78 2.83
CA THR A 978 25.73 -26.01 3.59
C THR A 978 25.86 -27.29 2.77
N ALA A 979 25.71 -27.19 1.45
CA ALA A 979 25.94 -28.27 0.49
C ALA A 979 26.34 -27.65 -0.85
N SER A 980 27.15 -28.36 -1.65
CA SER A 980 27.66 -27.86 -2.93
C SER A 980 27.78 -28.99 -3.94
N THR A 981 27.39 -28.73 -5.18
CA THR A 981 27.66 -29.58 -6.35
C THR A 981 28.40 -28.76 -7.41
N THR A 982 29.62 -29.17 -7.76
CA THR A 982 30.47 -28.47 -8.73
C THR A 982 30.63 -29.26 -10.03
N PHE A 983 30.48 -28.58 -11.16
CA PHE A 983 30.85 -29.05 -12.49
C PHE A 983 31.93 -28.13 -13.05
N SER A 984 33.20 -28.56 -13.01
CA SER A 984 34.34 -27.75 -13.47
C SER A 984 35.01 -28.33 -14.71
N ASN A 985 35.86 -27.51 -15.35
CA ASN A 985 36.58 -27.84 -16.57
C ASN A 985 35.65 -28.12 -17.77
N ILE A 986 34.51 -27.43 -17.84
CA ILE A 986 33.60 -27.55 -18.98
C ILE A 986 34.16 -26.70 -20.13
N PRO A 987 34.62 -27.30 -21.25
CA PRO A 987 35.04 -26.51 -22.41
C PRO A 987 33.87 -25.72 -22.98
N THR A 988 34.09 -24.45 -23.27
CA THR A 988 33.08 -23.57 -23.87
C THR A 988 33.66 -22.77 -25.02
N SER A 989 32.78 -22.32 -25.90
CA SER A 989 32.98 -21.38 -26.99
C SER A 989 31.90 -20.29 -26.92
N ALA A 990 31.96 -19.30 -27.81
CA ALA A 990 30.92 -18.27 -27.93
C ALA A 990 29.54 -18.81 -28.39
N ASN A 991 29.47 -20.08 -28.81
CA ASN A 991 28.23 -20.73 -29.25
C ASN A 991 27.75 -21.81 -28.29
N SER A 992 28.51 -22.10 -27.22
CA SER A 992 28.20 -23.24 -26.36
C SER A 992 26.90 -23.06 -25.62
N ILE A 993 26.14 -24.15 -25.49
CA ILE A 993 24.90 -24.21 -24.72
C ILE A 993 24.99 -25.38 -23.74
N ILE A 994 24.90 -25.07 -22.44
CA ILE A 994 24.88 -26.05 -21.37
C ILE A 994 23.48 -26.08 -20.75
N LYS A 995 22.90 -27.27 -20.61
CA LYS A 995 21.55 -27.45 -20.05
C LYS A 995 21.54 -28.47 -18.93
N PHE A 996 20.91 -28.14 -17.81
CA PHE A 996 20.61 -29.07 -16.73
C PHE A 996 19.38 -28.63 -15.95
N ALA A 997 18.90 -29.48 -15.03
CA ALA A 997 17.82 -29.16 -14.13
C ALA A 997 18.26 -29.29 -12.68
N VAL A 998 17.70 -28.47 -11.81
CA VAL A 998 17.83 -28.58 -10.35
C VAL A 998 16.46 -28.78 -9.76
N LYS A 999 16.31 -29.76 -8.87
CA LYS A 999 15.09 -30.00 -8.11
C LYS A 999 15.42 -30.24 -6.65
N ASP A 1000 14.82 -29.45 -5.76
CA ASP A 1000 15.03 -29.55 -4.30
C ASP A 1000 16.52 -29.53 -3.89
N GLY A 1001 17.33 -28.78 -4.65
CA GLY A 1001 18.79 -28.68 -4.50
C GLY A 1001 19.61 -29.82 -5.10
N SER A 1002 18.97 -30.82 -5.72
CA SER A 1002 19.66 -31.86 -6.49
C SER A 1002 19.75 -31.49 -7.97
N ALA A 1003 20.98 -31.37 -8.48
CA ALA A 1003 21.25 -31.08 -9.89
C ALA A 1003 21.34 -32.38 -10.73
N THR A 1004 20.76 -32.36 -11.93
CA THR A 1004 21.05 -33.35 -12.97
C THR A 1004 22.42 -33.08 -13.58
N LEU A 1005 22.97 -34.06 -14.32
CA LEU A 1005 24.22 -33.85 -15.04
C LEU A 1005 24.03 -32.87 -16.22
N PRO A 1006 24.91 -31.89 -16.43
CA PRO A 1006 24.82 -30.95 -17.54
C PRO A 1006 25.07 -31.58 -18.91
N ALA A 1007 24.11 -31.43 -19.81
CA ALA A 1007 24.29 -31.69 -21.24
C ALA A 1007 24.99 -30.49 -21.87
N VAL A 1008 26.11 -30.73 -22.56
CA VAL A 1008 26.96 -29.69 -23.16
C VAL A 1008 26.94 -29.85 -24.67
N ASP A 1009 26.54 -28.80 -25.36
CA ASP A 1009 26.67 -28.56 -26.80
C ASP A 1009 27.75 -27.48 -26.96
N VAL A 1010 28.93 -27.83 -27.48
CA VAL A 1010 30.08 -26.92 -27.51
C VAL A 1010 30.04 -26.00 -28.73
N ASP A 1011 29.57 -26.50 -29.88
CA ASP A 1011 29.59 -25.79 -31.16
C ASP A 1011 28.27 -25.05 -31.48
N GLY A 1012 27.21 -25.33 -30.72
CA GLY A 1012 25.90 -24.71 -30.83
C GLY A 1012 25.04 -25.29 -31.96
N ASP A 1013 25.32 -26.51 -32.42
CA ASP A 1013 24.56 -27.16 -33.50
C ASP A 1013 23.20 -27.72 -33.04
N GLY A 1014 22.91 -27.66 -31.74
CA GLY A 1014 21.69 -28.14 -31.10
C GLY A 1014 21.76 -29.61 -30.66
N VAL A 1015 22.90 -30.28 -30.84
CA VAL A 1015 23.16 -31.67 -30.42
C VAL A 1015 24.08 -31.68 -29.21
N THR A 1016 23.76 -32.51 -28.23
CA THR A 1016 24.63 -32.70 -27.06
C THR A 1016 25.89 -33.49 -27.44
N ASP A 1017 27.05 -32.85 -27.34
CA ASP A 1017 28.35 -33.47 -27.54
C ASP A 1017 28.72 -34.44 -26.40
N PHE A 1018 28.48 -34.01 -25.16
CA PHE A 1018 28.77 -34.80 -23.97
C PHE A 1018 27.96 -34.34 -22.76
N THR A 1019 28.06 -35.14 -21.69
CA THR A 1019 27.49 -34.81 -20.39
C THR A 1019 28.60 -34.56 -19.38
N ALA A 1020 28.62 -33.39 -18.76
CA ALA A 1020 29.55 -33.06 -17.68
C ALA A 1020 29.24 -33.89 -16.43
N ILE A 1021 30.25 -34.13 -15.60
CA ILE A 1021 30.10 -34.94 -14.38
C ILE A 1021 30.34 -34.10 -13.13
N ALA A 1022 29.61 -34.41 -12.06
CA ALA A 1022 29.80 -33.76 -10.78
C ALA A 1022 31.16 -34.15 -10.15
N ILE A 1023 31.88 -33.15 -9.64
CA ILE A 1023 33.19 -33.32 -9.01
C ILE A 1023 33.01 -33.21 -7.49
N THR A 1024 33.29 -34.31 -6.81
CA THR A 1024 33.27 -34.44 -5.36
C THR A 1024 34.48 -35.27 -4.93
N PRO A 1025 34.91 -35.21 -3.66
CA PRO A 1025 35.95 -36.11 -3.15
C PRO A 1025 35.64 -37.61 -3.33
N SER A 1026 34.38 -37.97 -3.58
CA SER A 1026 33.89 -39.31 -3.86
C SER A 1026 33.74 -39.66 -5.35
N THR A 1027 34.01 -38.73 -6.27
CA THR A 1027 33.85 -38.96 -7.72
C THR A 1027 34.75 -40.10 -8.19
N ASN A 1028 34.19 -41.02 -8.98
CA ASN A 1028 34.92 -42.18 -9.48
C ASN A 1028 36.02 -41.75 -10.47
N PRO A 1029 37.31 -42.00 -10.19
CA PRO A 1029 38.40 -41.58 -11.07
C PRO A 1029 38.32 -42.16 -12.48
N LEU A 1030 37.78 -43.37 -12.65
CA LEU A 1030 37.59 -43.99 -13.97
C LEU A 1030 36.50 -43.27 -14.78
N ALA A 1031 35.42 -42.85 -14.13
CA ALA A 1031 34.36 -42.08 -14.78
C ALA A 1031 34.89 -40.69 -15.21
N TYR A 1032 35.67 -40.04 -14.33
CA TYR A 1032 36.32 -38.77 -14.64
C TYR A 1032 37.33 -38.87 -15.78
N LEU A 1033 38.16 -39.91 -15.79
CA LEU A 1033 39.09 -40.17 -16.89
C LEU A 1033 38.39 -40.36 -18.24
N ARG A 1034 37.24 -41.04 -18.26
CA ARG A 1034 36.45 -41.23 -19.48
C ARG A 1034 35.85 -39.90 -19.96
N TYR A 1035 35.28 -39.12 -19.05
CA TYR A 1035 34.82 -37.76 -19.32
C TYR A 1035 35.93 -36.90 -19.92
N MET A 1036 37.13 -36.92 -19.32
CA MET A 1036 38.31 -36.22 -19.83
C MET A 1036 38.68 -36.63 -21.26
N LYS A 1037 38.65 -37.94 -21.58
CA LYS A 1037 38.90 -38.41 -22.94
C LYS A 1037 37.84 -37.93 -23.94
N THR A 1038 36.57 -37.84 -23.53
CA THR A 1038 35.51 -37.29 -24.37
C THR A 1038 35.76 -35.81 -24.67
N VAL A 1039 36.07 -35.00 -23.65
CA VAL A 1039 36.43 -33.59 -23.82
C VAL A 1039 37.61 -33.42 -24.77
N ILE A 1040 38.71 -34.15 -24.59
CA ILE A 1040 39.88 -34.13 -25.49
C ILE A 1040 39.50 -34.51 -26.94
N ASN A 1041 38.48 -35.36 -27.12
CA ASN A 1041 38.03 -35.73 -28.44
C ASN A 1041 37.27 -34.63 -29.16
N ILE A 1042 36.58 -33.76 -28.41
CA ILE A 1042 35.82 -32.63 -28.93
C ILE A 1042 36.73 -31.43 -29.17
N LEU A 1043 37.73 -31.21 -28.31
CA LEU A 1043 38.74 -30.19 -28.56
C LEU A 1043 39.42 -30.44 -29.92
N GLU A 1044 39.43 -29.42 -30.77
CA GLU A 1044 40.01 -29.43 -32.12
C GLU A 1044 41.55 -29.44 -32.08
N LEU A 1045 42.13 -30.53 -31.55
CA LEU A 1045 43.57 -30.70 -31.38
C LEU A 1045 44.19 -31.38 -32.62
N PRO A 1046 45.37 -30.96 -33.09
CA PRO A 1046 46.12 -31.68 -34.12
C PRO A 1046 46.38 -33.14 -33.72
N GLN A 1047 46.35 -34.07 -34.67
CA GLN A 1047 46.52 -35.50 -34.39
C GLN A 1047 47.83 -35.85 -33.67
N GLY A 1048 48.92 -35.13 -33.98
CA GLY A 1048 50.22 -35.28 -33.31
C GLY A 1048 50.21 -34.85 -31.85
N ALA A 1049 49.29 -33.97 -31.45
CA ALA A 1049 49.06 -33.56 -30.07
C ALA A 1049 48.09 -34.51 -29.34
N LYS A 1050 47.00 -34.90 -30.02
CA LYS A 1050 45.88 -35.68 -29.47
C LYS A 1050 46.20 -37.16 -29.22
N SER A 1051 46.84 -37.82 -30.18
CA SER A 1051 47.06 -39.28 -30.12
C SER A 1051 47.94 -39.74 -28.94
N PRO A 1052 49.08 -39.08 -28.62
CA PRO A 1052 49.89 -39.44 -27.46
C PRO A 1052 49.13 -39.30 -26.13
N LEU A 1053 48.40 -38.19 -25.97
CA LEU A 1053 47.61 -37.91 -24.78
C LEU A 1053 46.53 -39.00 -24.54
N LEU A 1054 45.77 -39.35 -25.58
CA LEU A 1054 44.77 -40.41 -25.47
C LEU A 1054 45.38 -41.78 -25.18
N ALA A 1055 46.59 -42.07 -25.67
CA ALA A 1055 47.30 -43.32 -25.40
C ALA A 1055 47.68 -43.44 -23.90
N GLU A 1056 48.20 -42.35 -23.32
CA GLU A 1056 48.54 -42.27 -21.89
C GLU A 1056 47.31 -42.40 -20.99
N LEU A 1057 46.23 -41.69 -21.31
CA LEU A 1057 44.96 -41.81 -20.58
C LEU A 1057 44.36 -43.22 -20.70
N SER A 1058 44.46 -43.85 -21.88
CA SER A 1058 43.99 -45.22 -22.10
C SER A 1058 44.83 -46.28 -21.38
N PHE A 1059 46.09 -45.98 -21.04
CA PHE A 1059 46.89 -46.82 -20.15
C PHE A 1059 46.32 -46.81 -18.72
N ILE A 1060 46.05 -45.62 -18.18
CA ILE A 1060 45.46 -45.46 -16.84
C ILE A 1060 44.06 -46.09 -16.79
N GLU A 1061 43.25 -45.91 -17.83
CA GLU A 1061 41.90 -46.47 -17.91
C GLU A 1061 41.90 -48.00 -17.78
N ARG A 1062 42.81 -48.69 -18.49
CA ARG A 1062 42.94 -50.16 -18.43
C ARG A 1062 43.30 -50.64 -17.03
N GLN A 1063 44.15 -49.91 -16.30
CA GLN A 1063 44.56 -50.25 -14.94
C GLN A 1063 43.44 -49.98 -13.91
N LEU A 1064 42.65 -48.93 -14.12
CA LEU A 1064 41.50 -48.63 -13.27
C LEU A 1064 40.33 -49.61 -13.51
N ALA A 1065 40.09 -50.01 -14.75
CA ALA A 1065 39.02 -50.96 -15.11
C ALA A 1065 39.28 -52.40 -14.63
N THR A 1066 40.54 -52.80 -14.47
CA THR A 1066 40.94 -54.15 -14.03
C THR A 1066 40.78 -54.39 -12.52
N LYS A 1067 40.54 -53.35 -11.71
CA LYS A 1067 40.35 -53.43 -10.25
C LYS A 1067 39.08 -54.16 -9.78
N SER A 1068 38.18 -54.58 -10.66
CA SER A 1068 36.89 -55.18 -10.26
C SER A 1068 36.96 -56.64 -9.77
N LYS A 1069 38.11 -57.35 -9.80
CA LYS A 1069 38.11 -58.83 -9.61
C LYS A 1069 38.95 -59.47 -8.49
N LYS A 1070 39.68 -58.74 -7.63
CA LYS A 1070 40.24 -59.24 -6.33
C LYS A 1070 40.99 -58.12 -5.59
N LYS A 1071 40.92 -58.08 -4.25
CA LYS A 1071 41.62 -57.09 -3.39
C LYS A 1071 43.14 -57.31 -3.44
N PRO A 1072 43.94 -56.42 -4.07
CA PRO A 1072 45.40 -56.52 -4.07
C PRO A 1072 46.00 -56.07 -2.72
N PRO A 1073 47.23 -56.47 -2.37
CA PRO A 1073 47.93 -56.01 -1.17
C PRO A 1073 48.26 -54.49 -1.23
N ALA A 1074 48.35 -53.83 -0.07
CA ALA A 1074 48.53 -52.37 0.05
C ALA A 1074 49.72 -51.81 -0.76
N LEU A 1075 50.86 -52.53 -0.79
CA LEU A 1075 52.07 -52.15 -1.54
C LEU A 1075 51.84 -52.01 -3.05
N PHE A 1076 50.88 -52.74 -3.60
CA PHE A 1076 50.52 -52.67 -5.02
C PHE A 1076 49.81 -51.36 -5.38
N PHE A 1077 49.05 -50.79 -4.44
CA PHE A 1077 48.37 -49.51 -4.65
C PHE A 1077 49.34 -48.34 -4.68
N ASP A 1078 50.39 -48.36 -3.86
CA ASP A 1078 51.40 -47.30 -3.85
C ASP A 1078 52.23 -47.30 -5.15
N VAL A 1079 52.59 -48.48 -5.67
CA VAL A 1079 53.28 -48.60 -6.97
C VAL A 1079 52.40 -48.12 -8.13
N GLN A 1080 51.11 -48.46 -8.14
CA GLN A 1080 50.16 -47.97 -9.15
C GLN A 1080 49.99 -46.45 -9.09
N LYS A 1081 49.93 -45.87 -7.89
CA LYS A 1081 49.86 -44.42 -7.71
C LYS A 1081 51.09 -43.71 -8.27
N VAL A 1082 52.28 -44.22 -7.96
CA VAL A 1082 53.54 -43.70 -8.54
C VAL A 1082 53.51 -43.80 -10.07
N GLN A 1083 53.06 -44.93 -10.62
CA GLN A 1083 52.97 -45.11 -12.07
C GLN A 1083 51.96 -44.14 -12.72
N PHE A 1084 50.79 -43.94 -12.12
CA PHE A 1084 49.82 -42.95 -12.60
C PHE A 1084 50.37 -41.53 -12.53
N ASN A 1085 51.05 -41.17 -11.44
CA ASN A 1085 51.62 -39.84 -11.31
C ASN A 1085 52.71 -39.58 -12.36
N VAL A 1086 53.55 -40.58 -12.66
CA VAL A 1086 54.54 -40.52 -13.74
C VAL A 1086 53.85 -40.33 -15.10
N VAL A 1087 52.86 -41.16 -15.44
CA VAL A 1087 52.16 -41.07 -16.73
C VAL A 1087 51.45 -39.72 -16.89
N LEU A 1088 50.74 -39.25 -15.87
CA LEU A 1088 50.09 -37.93 -15.91
C LEU A 1088 51.12 -36.78 -15.95
N GLY A 1089 52.32 -36.99 -15.40
CA GLY A 1089 53.45 -36.08 -15.54
C GLY A 1089 53.99 -36.01 -16.98
N VAL A 1090 54.06 -37.15 -17.69
CA VAL A 1090 54.42 -37.17 -19.12
C VAL A 1090 53.35 -36.48 -19.96
N ALA A 1091 52.07 -36.75 -19.69
CA ALA A 1091 50.94 -36.08 -20.34
C ALA A 1091 51.01 -34.55 -20.20
N SER A 1092 51.28 -34.06 -18.99
CA SER A 1092 51.41 -32.63 -18.72
C SER A 1092 52.55 -32.01 -19.53
N LYS A 1093 53.74 -32.63 -19.53
CA LYS A 1093 54.90 -32.18 -20.32
C LYS A 1093 54.67 -32.23 -21.83
N HIS A 1094 53.90 -33.21 -22.30
CA HIS A 1094 53.52 -33.29 -23.70
C HIS A 1094 52.67 -32.10 -24.10
N ILE A 1095 51.68 -31.71 -23.28
CA ILE A 1095 50.88 -30.49 -23.48
C ILE A 1095 51.74 -29.24 -23.50
N ASP A 1096 52.61 -29.04 -22.51
CA ASP A 1096 53.54 -27.89 -22.46
C ASP A 1096 54.32 -27.75 -23.78
N LYS A 1097 54.86 -28.86 -24.29
CA LYS A 1097 55.60 -28.89 -25.56
C LYS A 1097 54.74 -28.59 -26.78
N GLN A 1098 53.44 -28.89 -26.76
CA GLN A 1098 52.56 -28.53 -27.88
C GLN A 1098 52.14 -27.06 -27.82
N VAL A 1099 52.01 -26.48 -26.63
CA VAL A 1099 51.82 -25.02 -26.46
C VAL A 1099 53.04 -24.27 -26.98
N GLU A 1100 54.26 -24.74 -26.69
CA GLU A 1100 55.52 -24.18 -27.22
C GLU A 1100 55.55 -24.12 -28.75
N LYS A 1101 54.94 -25.10 -29.40
CA LYS A 1101 54.86 -25.21 -30.86
C LYS A 1101 53.68 -24.45 -31.47
N GLU A 1102 52.85 -23.79 -30.64
CA GLU A 1102 51.60 -23.16 -31.03
C GLU A 1102 50.60 -24.16 -31.68
N TRP A 1103 50.73 -25.45 -31.39
CA TRP A 1103 49.84 -26.50 -31.91
C TRP A 1103 48.60 -26.72 -31.03
N ILE A 1104 48.65 -26.28 -29.77
CA ILE A 1104 47.52 -26.21 -28.86
C ILE A 1104 47.45 -24.77 -28.35
N SER A 1105 46.26 -24.17 -28.34
CA SER A 1105 46.04 -22.85 -27.74
C SER A 1105 46.26 -22.90 -26.21
N SER A 1106 46.67 -21.79 -25.60
CA SER A 1106 46.78 -21.69 -24.14
C SER A 1106 45.50 -22.14 -23.44
N THR A 1107 44.33 -21.74 -23.94
CA THR A 1107 43.02 -22.12 -23.40
C THR A 1107 42.78 -23.63 -23.40
N ASN A 1108 43.05 -24.32 -24.52
CA ASN A 1108 42.87 -25.77 -24.59
C ASN A 1108 43.86 -26.51 -23.69
N ALA A 1109 45.08 -26.00 -23.56
CA ALA A 1109 46.06 -26.54 -22.65
C ALA A 1109 45.64 -26.36 -21.18
N GLU A 1110 45.14 -25.19 -20.80
CA GLU A 1110 44.62 -24.90 -19.46
C GLU A 1110 43.49 -25.84 -19.07
N ILE A 1111 42.52 -26.08 -19.96
CA ILE A 1111 41.43 -27.06 -19.77
C ILE A 1111 42.00 -28.45 -19.50
N ILE A 1112 42.85 -28.97 -20.40
CA ILE A 1112 43.38 -30.35 -20.31
C ILE A 1112 44.22 -30.54 -19.04
N LEU A 1113 45.09 -29.58 -18.72
CA LEU A 1113 45.93 -29.62 -17.53
C LEU A 1113 45.10 -29.46 -16.24
N GLY A 1114 44.05 -28.66 -16.27
CA GLY A 1114 43.05 -28.58 -15.20
C GLY A 1114 42.39 -29.94 -14.94
N MET A 1115 41.97 -30.64 -16.00
CA MET A 1115 41.43 -31.99 -15.88
C MET A 1115 42.45 -33.01 -15.38
N ILE A 1116 43.72 -32.94 -15.81
CA ILE A 1116 44.79 -33.80 -15.27
C ILE A 1116 44.94 -33.59 -13.76
N ARG A 1117 44.90 -32.34 -13.30
CA ARG A 1117 45.01 -31.99 -11.89
C ARG A 1117 43.85 -32.58 -11.08
N GLU A 1118 42.61 -32.39 -11.53
CA GLU A 1118 41.43 -32.98 -10.89
C GLU A 1118 41.54 -34.50 -10.81
N LEU A 1119 41.94 -35.15 -11.90
CA LEU A 1119 42.16 -36.60 -11.91
C LEU A 1119 43.24 -37.03 -10.90
N LYS A 1120 44.33 -36.29 -10.75
CA LYS A 1120 45.35 -36.55 -9.72
C LYS A 1120 44.76 -36.45 -8.32
N MET A 1121 43.94 -35.44 -8.04
CA MET A 1121 43.26 -35.28 -6.74
C MET A 1121 42.33 -36.46 -6.44
N LEU A 1122 41.51 -36.86 -7.40
CA LEU A 1122 40.61 -38.02 -7.27
C LEU A 1122 41.37 -39.35 -7.07
N LEU A 1123 42.56 -39.47 -7.67
CA LEU A 1123 43.46 -40.62 -7.47
C LEU A 1123 44.28 -40.52 -6.17
N LYS A 1124 44.20 -39.40 -5.44
CA LYS A 1124 44.99 -39.08 -4.23
C LYS A 1124 46.50 -39.22 -4.48
N LEU A 1125 46.98 -38.55 -5.53
CA LEU A 1125 48.36 -38.53 -6.02
C LEU A 1125 49.13 -37.29 -5.58
#